data_AF-A0A2V7YZL3-F1
#
_entry.id   AF-A0A2V7YZL3-F1
#
_cell.length_a   1.000
_cell.length_b   1.000
_cell.length_c   1.000
_cell.angle_alpha   90.00
_cell.angle_beta   90.00
_cell.angle_gamma   90.00
#
_symmetry.space_group_name_H-M   'P 1'
#
loop_
_entity.id
_entity.type
_entity.pdbx_description
1 polymer ?
#
loop_
_entity_poly.entity_id
_entity_poly.type
_entity_poly.pdbx_seq_one_letter_code
_entity_poly.pdbx_strand_id
1 'polypeptide(L)'
;MRDIVAWVLAVEILGLAVLPALRLFFANRRDAALLSRPVGLALAGWLAWALSLVAPFGFSRGTIALAIAALAGVSFYCRRRGGSETGPFWSAEENRAAIFFWALAAIFLLIRAAVPEILGAEKFMDLAFLNSLTRSTDMPPADPWMAGKTINYYYWGYLLAATIAKAAGVTPFVAYNLAIATFAGYSFAAAACLGFRLSRGRMGAAVGAGFASVFAGNVTGAFDAWAKPFARDFDYWHASRVIGAGDTINEFPFFTFFHADLHPHLLAFPFFLAAFAVADRWIEAGLPEARAETPDSKPGAGSFLERWAPFLLVALVAAAAIGANLWNAPAIAVLLVFAGAARTTRGERLPRVGSALSGALTGAGAVLVALALTQPYRASYQLPYNGIGKTHATSQILEFLGVWGILFAVAAVGLLFSAPEDSEEARRRRDFVLAAAAAVCLAVAFAKKAPALALILFLAFLAGRAAWRSLSRGGDRPIVFAAFLCLLALGMIGGCEVVYLKDSYGEQLHRMNTIFKFYHQAWPLLGIAAVVFADRAWRATRTPRRSLAFVLVLAAFAALLYPMTAAVSRLRQRDGAFSLDARKALGRRNPGDLQAIEWLVENARSGSVVMEATGNPYTEFARISSHTGISTVMGWANHEGLWRSNLPEVATRSDDVRRFYSASDPAAAREILDRYRVTYVIVGDLERTTYSGAARVAAFPFLESARAGATAIYKVRPRT
;
A
#
# COMPACT_ATOMS: atom_id res chain seq x y z
N MET A 1 -9.15 20.02 -15.13
CA MET A 1 -8.95 20.92 -13.97
C MET A 1 -9.99 20.70 -12.88
N ARG A 2 -11.30 20.80 -13.17
CA ARG A 2 -12.39 20.57 -12.21
C ARG A 2 -12.20 19.32 -11.33
N ASP A 3 -11.99 18.17 -11.97
CA ASP A 3 -11.89 16.88 -11.25
C ASP A 3 -10.65 16.81 -10.34
N ILE A 4 -9.54 17.46 -10.73
CA ILE A 4 -8.33 17.56 -9.91
C ILE A 4 -8.61 18.42 -8.67
N VAL A 5 -9.25 19.58 -8.84
CA VAL A 5 -9.61 20.46 -7.72
C VAL A 5 -10.58 19.76 -6.77
N ALA A 6 -11.60 19.08 -7.29
CA ALA A 6 -12.55 18.31 -6.48
C ALA A 6 -11.86 17.20 -5.69
N TRP A 7 -10.91 16.49 -6.30
CA TRP A 7 -10.11 15.47 -5.63
C TRP A 7 -9.23 16.04 -4.51
N VAL A 8 -8.50 17.13 -4.80
CA VAL A 8 -7.67 17.85 -3.82
C VAL A 8 -8.51 18.26 -2.62
N LEU A 9 -9.68 18.87 -2.86
CA LEU A 9 -10.59 19.28 -1.79
C LEU A 9 -11.10 18.08 -0.98
N ALA A 10 -11.46 16.96 -1.61
CA ALA A 10 -11.88 15.77 -0.90
C ALA A 10 -10.77 15.21 0.01
N VAL A 11 -9.53 15.14 -0.50
CA VAL A 11 -8.35 14.72 0.28
C VAL A 11 -8.09 15.64 1.48
N GLU A 12 -8.17 16.96 1.29
CA GLU A 12 -7.98 17.93 2.37
C GLU A 12 -9.12 17.85 3.41
N ILE A 13 -10.37 17.77 2.97
CA ILE A 13 -11.54 17.66 3.85
C ILE A 13 -11.45 16.42 4.74
N LEU A 14 -11.05 15.27 4.18
CA LEU A 14 -10.83 14.03 4.94
C LEU A 14 -9.80 14.23 6.05
N GLY A 15 -8.67 14.89 5.75
CA GLY A 15 -7.64 15.19 6.74
C GLY A 15 -8.10 16.21 7.79
N LEU A 16 -8.78 17.28 7.37
CA LEU A 16 -9.29 18.32 8.24
C LEU A 16 -10.35 17.81 9.23
N ALA A 17 -11.16 16.83 8.82
CA ALA A 17 -12.19 16.23 9.68
C ALA A 17 -11.61 15.56 10.93
N VAL A 18 -10.36 15.11 10.90
CA VAL A 18 -9.70 14.42 12.03
C VAL A 18 -8.58 15.22 12.67
N LEU A 19 -8.10 16.27 12.00
CA LEU A 19 -6.94 17.06 12.43
C LEU A 19 -7.02 17.53 13.89
N PRO A 20 -8.13 18.12 14.38
CA PRO A 20 -8.21 18.57 15.77
C PRO A 20 -8.10 17.43 16.79
N ALA A 21 -8.72 16.28 16.52
CA ALA A 21 -8.58 15.10 17.38
C ALA A 21 -7.14 14.59 17.39
N LEU A 22 -6.48 14.58 16.24
CA LEU A 22 -5.08 14.14 16.14
C LEU A 22 -4.11 15.06 16.87
N ARG A 23 -4.37 16.38 16.89
CA ARG A 23 -3.53 17.31 17.67
C ARG A 23 -3.60 17.04 19.15
N LEU A 24 -4.77 16.69 19.67
CA LEU A 24 -4.96 16.31 21.06
C LEU A 24 -4.31 14.97 21.36
N PHE A 25 -4.49 13.98 20.47
CA PHE A 25 -3.88 12.67 20.63
C PHE A 25 -2.35 12.74 20.62
N PHE A 26 -1.78 13.41 19.63
CA PHE A 26 -0.33 13.48 19.46
C PHE A 26 0.34 14.49 20.38
N ALA A 27 -0.40 15.48 20.92
CA ALA A 27 0.15 16.67 21.57
C ALA A 27 1.27 17.33 20.73
N ASN A 28 1.17 17.23 19.40
CA ASN A 28 2.15 17.74 18.46
C ASN A 28 1.49 18.10 17.14
N ARG A 29 1.55 19.38 16.81
CA ARG A 29 0.86 19.94 15.65
C ARG A 29 1.41 19.44 14.32
N ARG A 30 2.73 19.34 14.18
CA ARG A 30 3.39 18.89 12.95
C ARG A 30 2.99 17.46 12.60
N ASP A 31 3.04 16.56 13.58
CA ASP A 31 2.74 15.15 13.36
C ASP A 31 1.25 14.93 13.07
N ALA A 32 0.37 15.68 13.74
CA ALA A 32 -1.05 15.73 13.40
C ALA A 32 -1.27 16.20 11.95
N ALA A 33 -0.58 17.26 11.52
CA ALA A 33 -0.70 17.77 10.17
C ALA A 33 -0.21 16.78 9.11
N LEU A 34 0.94 16.12 9.32
CA LEU A 34 1.50 15.13 8.41
C LEU A 34 0.62 13.87 8.28
N LEU A 35 0.07 13.38 9.39
CA LEU A 35 -0.72 12.15 9.40
C LEU A 35 -2.22 12.36 9.18
N SER A 36 -2.70 13.61 9.22
CA SER A 36 -4.13 13.93 9.10
C SER A 36 -4.79 13.30 7.87
N ARG A 37 -4.18 13.42 6.68
CA ARG A 37 -4.77 12.92 5.43
C ARG A 37 -4.88 11.38 5.38
N PRO A 38 -3.81 10.59 5.58
CA PRO A 38 -3.94 9.13 5.59
C PRO A 38 -4.84 8.62 6.72
N VAL A 39 -4.75 9.20 7.93
CA VAL A 39 -5.60 8.78 9.05
C VAL A 39 -7.05 9.18 8.83
N GLY A 40 -7.30 10.36 8.27
CA GLY A 40 -8.64 10.84 7.91
C GLY A 40 -9.32 9.95 6.89
N LEU A 41 -8.59 9.52 5.86
CA LEU A 41 -9.10 8.55 4.89
C LEU A 41 -9.39 7.19 5.53
N ALA A 42 -8.50 6.68 6.38
CA ALA A 42 -8.71 5.41 7.06
C ALA A 42 -9.96 5.42 7.95
N LEU A 43 -10.14 6.48 8.74
CA LEU A 43 -11.28 6.63 9.65
C LEU A 43 -12.59 6.87 8.91
N ALA A 44 -12.61 7.78 7.93
CA ALA A 44 -13.81 8.10 7.18
C ALA A 44 -14.24 6.93 6.28
N GLY A 45 -13.29 6.27 5.62
CA GLY A 45 -13.54 5.08 4.81
C GLY A 45 -14.07 3.92 5.64
N TRP A 46 -13.46 3.65 6.81
CA TRP A 46 -13.95 2.62 7.73
C TRP A 46 -15.36 2.94 8.25
N LEU A 47 -15.62 4.18 8.67
CA LEU A 47 -16.94 4.57 9.20
C LEU A 47 -18.02 4.54 8.11
N ALA A 48 -17.73 5.04 6.90
CA ALA A 48 -18.67 4.98 5.79
C ALA A 48 -19.00 3.54 5.38
N TRP A 49 -18.00 2.65 5.39
CA TRP A 49 -18.21 1.21 5.18
C TRP A 49 -19.04 0.59 6.31
N ALA A 50 -18.70 0.84 7.57
CA ALA A 50 -19.43 0.28 8.71
C ALA A 50 -20.90 0.72 8.71
N LEU A 51 -21.18 1.99 8.41
CA LEU A 51 -22.53 2.50 8.25
C LEU A 51 -23.27 1.79 7.11
N SER A 52 -22.59 1.50 5.98
CA SER A 52 -23.20 0.81 4.84
C SER A 52 -23.59 -0.65 5.09
N LEU A 53 -23.18 -1.23 6.22
CA LEU A 53 -23.63 -2.56 6.65
C LEU A 53 -24.99 -2.52 7.37
N VAL A 54 -25.51 -1.33 7.69
CA VAL A 54 -26.73 -1.15 8.49
C VAL A 54 -27.78 -0.43 7.65
N ALA A 55 -28.96 -1.04 7.49
CA ALA A 55 -30.07 -0.41 6.77
C ALA A 55 -30.52 0.90 7.47
N PRO A 56 -30.88 1.96 6.72
CA PRO A 56 -31.05 2.02 5.26
C PRO A 56 -29.80 2.53 4.50
N PHE A 57 -28.62 2.58 5.14
CA PHE A 57 -27.44 3.19 4.53
C PHE A 57 -26.76 2.24 3.54
N GLY A 58 -26.47 2.74 2.33
CA GLY A 58 -25.52 2.11 1.40
C GLY A 58 -24.18 2.85 1.40
N PHE A 59 -23.14 2.30 0.77
CA PHE A 59 -21.84 2.96 0.57
C PHE A 59 -21.94 4.06 -0.50
N SER A 60 -22.63 5.14 -0.16
CA SER A 60 -22.98 6.25 -1.06
C SER A 60 -22.17 7.50 -0.74
N ARG A 61 -22.22 8.50 -1.64
CA ARG A 61 -21.66 9.84 -1.37
C ARG A 61 -22.26 10.47 -0.11
N GLY A 62 -23.56 10.27 0.13
CA GLY A 62 -24.24 10.77 1.33
C GLY A 62 -23.72 10.14 2.61
N THR A 63 -23.53 8.82 2.62
CA THR A 63 -22.98 8.07 3.78
C THR A 63 -21.53 8.47 4.05
N ILE A 64 -20.73 8.69 3.01
CA ILE A 64 -19.36 9.20 3.16
C ILE A 64 -19.35 10.61 3.74
N ALA A 65 -20.22 11.51 3.25
CA ALA A 65 -20.35 12.86 3.81
C ALA A 65 -20.80 12.84 5.28
N LEU A 66 -21.73 11.95 5.64
CA LEU A 66 -22.15 11.73 7.03
C LEU A 66 -20.99 11.25 7.91
N ALA A 67 -20.19 10.30 7.43
CA ALA A 67 -19.01 9.82 8.14
C ALA A 67 -17.99 10.94 8.39
N ILE A 68 -17.70 11.76 7.36
CA ILE A 68 -16.83 12.92 7.47
C ILE A 68 -17.38 13.94 8.48
N ALA A 69 -18.67 14.26 8.42
CA ALA A 69 -19.32 15.19 9.33
C ALA A 69 -19.31 14.70 10.78
N ALA A 70 -19.54 13.40 11.01
CA ALA A 70 -19.48 12.79 12.33
C ALA A 70 -18.05 12.87 12.91
N LEU A 71 -17.03 12.54 12.12
CA LEU A 71 -15.62 12.67 12.53
C LEU A 71 -15.24 14.12 12.81
N ALA A 72 -15.67 15.07 11.97
CA ALA A 72 -15.46 16.49 12.19
C ALA A 72 -16.13 16.98 13.49
N GLY A 73 -17.36 16.53 13.76
CA GLY A 73 -18.10 16.83 14.98
C GLY A 73 -17.36 16.32 16.23
N VAL A 74 -16.91 15.07 16.22
CA VAL A 74 -16.10 14.48 17.31
C VAL A 74 -14.79 15.25 17.48
N SER A 75 -14.08 15.54 16.40
CA SER A 75 -12.82 16.29 16.45
C SER A 75 -13.00 17.70 17.00
N PHE A 76 -14.05 18.41 16.59
CA PHE A 76 -14.34 19.75 17.08
C PHE A 76 -14.78 19.76 18.54
N TYR A 77 -15.57 18.76 18.95
CA TYR A 77 -15.92 18.54 20.35
C TYR A 77 -14.66 18.31 21.22
N CYS A 78 -13.76 17.45 20.76
CA CYS A 78 -12.47 17.21 21.42
C CYS A 78 -11.67 18.51 21.51
N ARG A 79 -11.61 19.32 20.44
CA ARG A 79 -10.93 20.63 20.44
C ARG A 79 -11.48 21.57 21.51
N ARG A 80 -12.81 21.68 21.64
CA ARG A 80 -13.45 22.54 22.66
C ARG A 80 -13.15 22.08 24.09
N ARG A 81 -13.13 20.76 24.32
CA ARG A 81 -12.83 20.18 25.64
C ARG A 81 -11.35 20.24 26.00
N GLY A 82 -10.46 20.12 25.03
CA GLY A 82 -9.02 20.00 25.23
C GLY A 82 -8.32 21.28 25.70
N GLY A 83 -8.97 22.44 25.64
CA GLY A 83 -8.50 23.72 26.20
C GLY A 83 -7.17 24.28 25.67
N SER A 84 -6.40 23.51 24.91
CA SER A 84 -4.98 23.75 24.65
C SER A 84 -4.65 24.40 23.29
N GLU A 85 -5.62 24.53 22.39
CA GLU A 85 -5.40 25.16 21.07
C GLU A 85 -6.07 26.53 20.98
N THR A 86 -5.39 27.55 21.49
CA THR A 86 -5.75 28.98 21.30
C THR A 86 -5.23 29.55 19.97
N GLY A 87 -4.36 28.82 19.26
CA GLY A 87 -3.78 29.23 17.97
C GLY A 87 -4.74 29.08 16.77
N PRO A 88 -4.34 29.57 15.58
CA PRO A 88 -5.14 29.49 14.38
C PRO A 88 -5.41 28.03 13.98
N PHE A 89 -6.56 27.78 13.35
CA PHE A 89 -6.90 26.44 12.87
C PHE A 89 -5.88 25.92 11.86
N TRP A 90 -5.34 26.80 11.01
CA TRP A 90 -4.34 26.49 10.00
C TRP A 90 -3.11 27.39 10.19
N SER A 91 -1.90 26.82 10.16
CA SER A 91 -0.64 27.54 10.38
C SER A 91 0.48 27.05 9.46
N ALA A 92 1.71 27.52 9.70
CA ALA A 92 2.89 27.12 8.94
C ALA A 92 3.17 25.62 8.96
N GLU A 93 2.80 24.89 10.02
CA GLU A 93 2.98 23.42 10.06
C GLU A 93 2.04 22.70 9.10
N GLU A 94 0.77 23.13 9.01
CA GLU A 94 -0.17 22.57 8.05
C GLU A 94 0.24 22.91 6.62
N ASN A 95 0.73 24.12 6.36
CA ASN A 95 1.32 24.49 5.07
C ASN A 95 2.51 23.58 4.72
N ARG A 96 3.44 23.37 5.65
CA ARG A 96 4.58 22.46 5.45
C ARG A 96 4.11 21.04 5.15
N ALA A 97 3.18 20.50 5.94
CA ALA A 97 2.66 19.16 5.72
C ALA A 97 1.92 19.03 4.37
N ALA A 98 1.15 20.05 3.98
CA ALA A 98 0.47 20.09 2.68
C ALA A 98 1.47 20.14 1.51
N ILE A 99 2.52 20.96 1.61
CA ILE A 99 3.59 21.04 0.60
C ILE A 99 4.34 19.71 0.52
N PHE A 100 4.72 19.14 1.66
CA PHE A 100 5.37 17.82 1.74
C PHE A 100 4.54 16.70 1.11
N PHE A 101 3.23 16.80 1.21
CA PHE A 101 2.33 15.85 0.59
C PHE A 101 2.19 16.11 -0.93
N TRP A 102 1.73 17.31 -1.30
CA TRP A 102 1.34 17.62 -2.68
C TRP A 102 2.53 17.79 -3.62
N ALA A 103 3.67 18.33 -3.17
CA ALA A 103 4.84 18.48 -4.04
C ALA A 103 5.38 17.11 -4.48
N LEU A 104 5.34 16.12 -3.59
CA LEU A 104 5.83 14.77 -3.86
C LEU A 104 4.80 13.95 -4.64
N ALA A 105 3.50 14.10 -4.34
CA ALA A 105 2.43 13.54 -5.16
C ALA A 105 2.47 14.09 -6.60
N ALA A 106 2.81 15.38 -6.78
CA ALA A 106 2.90 16.01 -8.09
C ALA A 106 3.91 15.35 -9.04
N ILE A 107 4.99 14.74 -8.52
CA ILE A 107 5.95 13.98 -9.32
C ILE A 107 5.26 12.79 -9.99
N PHE A 108 4.51 12.00 -9.21
CA PHE A 108 3.76 10.87 -9.76
C PHE A 108 2.60 11.33 -10.65
N LEU A 109 1.93 12.44 -10.32
CA LEU A 109 0.92 13.02 -11.22
C LEU A 109 1.51 13.39 -12.57
N LEU A 110 2.72 13.96 -12.62
CA LEU A 110 3.40 14.30 -13.88
C LEU A 110 3.73 13.03 -14.68
N ILE A 111 4.26 12.00 -14.03
CA ILE A 111 4.56 10.69 -14.66
C ILE A 111 3.27 10.06 -15.22
N ARG A 112 2.19 10.04 -14.44
CA ARG A 112 0.89 9.50 -14.87
C ARG A 112 0.22 10.35 -15.93
N ALA A 113 0.39 11.67 -15.90
CA ALA A 113 -0.16 12.56 -16.91
C ALA A 113 0.53 12.38 -18.28
N ALA A 114 1.79 11.92 -18.29
CA ALA A 114 2.52 11.58 -19.51
C ALA A 114 1.97 10.30 -20.17
N VAL A 115 1.65 9.29 -19.37
CA VAL A 115 1.11 8.01 -19.83
C VAL A 115 -0.09 7.64 -18.94
N PRO A 116 -1.30 8.17 -19.20
CA PRO A 116 -2.46 7.95 -18.35
C PRO A 116 -3.13 6.59 -18.53
N GLU A 117 -2.67 5.82 -19.51
CA GLU A 117 -3.25 4.53 -19.87
C GLU A 117 -3.22 3.56 -18.69
N ILE A 118 -4.30 2.78 -18.58
CA ILE A 118 -4.52 1.77 -17.55
C ILE A 118 -4.49 0.42 -18.26
N LEU A 119 -3.29 0.01 -18.66
CA LEU A 119 -3.06 -1.20 -19.47
C LEU A 119 -1.85 -2.00 -18.95
N GLY A 120 -1.95 -3.32 -19.09
CA GLY A 120 -0.86 -4.26 -18.84
C GLY A 120 -0.74 -4.62 -17.36
N ALA A 121 -0.16 -5.79 -17.09
CA ALA A 121 -0.14 -6.39 -15.76
C ALA A 121 -1.58 -6.45 -15.18
N GLU A 122 -1.76 -6.15 -13.89
CA GLU A 122 -3.05 -6.32 -13.20
C GLU A 122 -3.94 -5.06 -13.21
N LYS A 123 -3.56 -4.00 -13.94
CA LYS A 123 -4.32 -2.73 -13.95
C LYS A 123 -5.79 -2.87 -14.35
N PHE A 124 -6.11 -3.83 -15.22
CA PHE A 124 -7.50 -4.11 -15.63
C PHE A 124 -8.34 -4.68 -14.48
N MET A 125 -7.75 -5.55 -13.66
CA MET A 125 -8.37 -6.03 -12.42
C MET A 125 -8.54 -4.88 -11.45
N ASP A 126 -7.48 -4.10 -11.23
CA ASP A 126 -7.50 -3.00 -10.27
C ASP A 126 -8.58 -1.96 -10.64
N LEU A 127 -8.71 -1.67 -11.94
CA LEU A 127 -9.75 -0.81 -12.49
C LEU A 127 -11.14 -1.40 -12.31
N ALA A 128 -11.29 -2.72 -12.50
CA ALA A 128 -12.56 -3.42 -12.29
C ALA A 128 -13.05 -3.26 -10.85
N PHE A 129 -12.19 -3.52 -9.87
CA PHE A 129 -12.55 -3.41 -8.45
C PHE A 129 -12.85 -1.97 -8.04
N LEU A 130 -12.07 -0.99 -8.52
CA LEU A 130 -12.38 0.42 -8.29
C LEU A 130 -13.72 0.83 -8.91
N ASN A 131 -14.02 0.39 -10.13
CA ASN A 131 -15.31 0.66 -10.78
C ASN A 131 -16.48 -0.02 -10.05
N SER A 132 -16.32 -1.27 -9.61
CA SER A 132 -17.35 -1.96 -8.82
C SER A 132 -17.70 -1.17 -7.56
N LEU A 133 -16.69 -0.76 -6.79
CA LEU A 133 -16.87 -0.03 -5.54
C LEU A 133 -17.43 1.38 -5.75
N THR A 134 -17.08 2.03 -6.86
CA THR A 134 -17.62 3.36 -7.19
C THR A 134 -19.05 3.30 -7.75
N ARG A 135 -19.43 2.20 -8.39
CA ARG A 135 -20.78 1.96 -8.92
C ARG A 135 -21.75 1.40 -7.88
N SER A 136 -21.33 0.42 -7.07
CA SER A 136 -22.18 -0.26 -6.08
C SER A 136 -22.39 0.59 -4.83
N THR A 137 -23.60 0.57 -4.28
CA THR A 137 -23.90 1.02 -2.91
C THR A 137 -23.93 -0.13 -1.92
N ASP A 138 -24.11 -1.36 -2.41
CA ASP A 138 -24.28 -2.53 -1.57
C ASP A 138 -22.92 -3.11 -1.20
N MET A 139 -22.83 -3.61 0.04
CA MET A 139 -21.64 -4.24 0.59
C MET A 139 -21.98 -5.66 1.05
N PRO A 140 -21.15 -6.68 0.73
CA PRO A 140 -19.93 -6.60 -0.10
C PRO A 140 -20.20 -6.27 -1.58
N PRO A 141 -19.21 -5.67 -2.29
CA PRO A 141 -19.39 -5.23 -3.67
C PRO A 141 -19.51 -6.41 -4.64
N ALA A 142 -20.31 -6.22 -5.69
CA ALA A 142 -20.46 -7.20 -6.77
C ALA A 142 -19.13 -7.43 -7.51
N ASP A 143 -18.91 -8.65 -7.96
CA ASP A 143 -17.74 -8.99 -8.76
C ASP A 143 -17.93 -8.57 -10.23
N PRO A 144 -17.09 -7.67 -10.79
CA PRO A 144 -17.15 -7.31 -12.20
C PRO A 144 -16.89 -8.50 -13.13
N TRP A 145 -16.14 -9.50 -12.69
CA TRP A 145 -15.68 -10.60 -13.54
C TRP A 145 -16.44 -11.89 -13.34
N MET A 146 -17.40 -11.93 -12.42
CA MET A 146 -18.22 -13.12 -12.20
C MET A 146 -19.64 -12.78 -11.74
N ALA A 147 -20.55 -12.64 -12.69
CA ALA A 147 -21.94 -12.24 -12.44
C ALA A 147 -22.64 -13.13 -11.39
N GLY A 148 -23.35 -12.47 -10.47
CA GLY A 148 -24.03 -13.10 -9.33
C GLY A 148 -23.13 -13.43 -8.15
N LYS A 149 -21.85 -13.03 -8.17
CA LYS A 149 -20.91 -13.19 -7.06
C LYS A 149 -20.43 -11.82 -6.55
N THR A 150 -19.77 -11.83 -5.40
CA THR A 150 -19.10 -10.67 -4.78
C THR A 150 -17.58 -10.80 -4.96
N ILE A 151 -16.86 -9.68 -4.94
CA ILE A 151 -15.39 -9.67 -5.11
C ILE A 151 -14.75 -10.62 -4.08
N ASN A 152 -14.00 -11.60 -4.55
CA ASN A 152 -13.29 -12.56 -3.69
C ASN A 152 -11.79 -12.24 -3.60
N TYR A 153 -11.45 -11.00 -3.24
CA TYR A 153 -10.07 -10.53 -3.14
C TYR A 153 -9.94 -9.36 -2.15
N TYR A 154 -8.72 -8.90 -1.87
CA TYR A 154 -8.43 -7.82 -0.91
C TYR A 154 -8.96 -6.44 -1.36
N TYR A 155 -10.29 -6.23 -1.36
CA TYR A 155 -10.89 -5.02 -1.91
C TYR A 155 -10.83 -3.78 -1.00
N TRP A 156 -10.37 -3.91 0.26
CA TRP A 156 -10.38 -2.80 1.23
C TRP A 156 -9.56 -1.58 0.78
N GLY A 157 -8.39 -1.80 0.20
CA GLY A 157 -7.57 -0.70 -0.32
C GLY A 157 -8.31 0.10 -1.40
N TYR A 158 -9.01 -0.61 -2.29
CA TYR A 158 -9.84 -0.03 -3.34
C TYR A 158 -11.03 0.70 -2.74
N LEU A 159 -11.59 0.22 -1.63
CA LEU A 159 -12.66 0.90 -0.90
C LEU A 159 -12.20 2.27 -0.39
N LEU A 160 -10.96 2.37 0.09
CA LEU A 160 -10.36 3.65 0.48
C LEU A 160 -10.16 4.58 -0.74
N ALA A 161 -9.66 4.07 -1.86
CA ALA A 161 -9.57 4.85 -3.10
C ALA A 161 -10.96 5.31 -3.61
N ALA A 162 -11.96 4.42 -3.56
CA ALA A 162 -13.35 4.69 -3.93
C ALA A 162 -14.02 5.70 -2.99
N THR A 163 -13.64 5.74 -1.72
CA THR A 163 -14.11 6.75 -0.75
C THR A 163 -13.77 8.16 -1.24
N ILE A 164 -12.53 8.37 -1.69
CA ILE A 164 -12.12 9.68 -2.24
C ILE A 164 -12.86 9.96 -3.55
N ALA A 165 -12.91 8.98 -4.46
CA ALA A 165 -13.56 9.13 -5.76
C ALA A 165 -15.04 9.51 -5.64
N LYS A 166 -15.80 8.83 -4.76
CA LYS A 166 -17.21 9.14 -4.50
C LYS A 166 -17.40 10.48 -3.80
N ALA A 167 -16.56 10.80 -2.82
CA ALA A 167 -16.63 12.10 -2.13
C ALA A 167 -16.43 13.26 -3.12
N ALA A 168 -15.42 13.14 -3.98
CA ALA A 168 -15.05 14.12 -4.99
C ALA A 168 -16.01 14.14 -6.19
N GLY A 169 -16.76 13.06 -6.45
CA GLY A 169 -17.57 12.92 -7.66
C GLY A 169 -16.71 12.76 -8.93
N VAL A 170 -15.54 12.12 -8.80
CA VAL A 170 -14.57 11.93 -9.89
C VAL A 170 -14.70 10.52 -10.44
N THR A 171 -14.72 10.38 -11.77
CA THR A 171 -14.84 9.07 -12.43
C THR A 171 -13.59 8.22 -12.22
N PRO A 172 -13.71 6.88 -12.21
CA PRO A 172 -12.56 5.96 -12.11
C PRO A 172 -11.46 6.20 -13.16
N PHE A 173 -11.82 6.67 -14.36
CA PHE A 173 -10.86 7.01 -15.43
C PHE A 173 -9.85 8.09 -15.07
N VAL A 174 -10.19 8.97 -14.12
CA VAL A 174 -9.30 10.02 -13.61
C VAL A 174 -8.84 9.68 -12.19
N ALA A 175 -9.76 9.16 -11.36
CA ALA A 175 -9.50 8.79 -9.98
C ALA A 175 -8.38 7.75 -9.83
N TYR A 176 -8.26 6.79 -10.75
CA TYR A 176 -7.19 5.79 -10.70
C TYR A 176 -5.79 6.45 -10.65
N ASN A 177 -5.51 7.35 -11.60
CA ASN A 177 -4.23 8.05 -11.68
C ASN A 177 -4.01 9.03 -10.51
N LEU A 178 -5.08 9.68 -10.04
CA LEU A 178 -5.03 10.55 -8.85
C LEU A 178 -4.77 9.77 -7.55
N ALA A 179 -5.33 8.57 -7.43
CA ALA A 179 -5.17 7.70 -6.27
C ALA A 179 -3.71 7.22 -6.14
N ILE A 180 -3.07 6.78 -7.22
CA ILE A 180 -1.64 6.39 -7.24
C ILE A 180 -0.77 7.50 -6.60
N ALA A 181 -0.91 8.73 -7.09
CA ALA A 181 -0.13 9.86 -6.59
C ALA A 181 -0.50 10.25 -5.15
N THR A 182 -1.77 10.19 -4.78
CA THR A 182 -2.26 10.47 -3.43
C THR A 182 -1.66 9.49 -2.42
N PHE A 183 -1.63 8.20 -2.74
CA PHE A 183 -1.11 7.17 -1.85
C PHE A 183 0.42 7.25 -1.73
N ALA A 184 1.13 7.64 -2.80
CA ALA A 184 2.56 7.96 -2.73
C ALA A 184 2.83 9.15 -1.78
N GLY A 185 2.06 10.23 -1.90
CA GLY A 185 2.18 11.38 -1.01
C GLY A 185 1.90 11.04 0.45
N TYR A 186 0.86 10.23 0.73
CA TYR A 186 0.57 9.79 2.10
C TYR A 186 1.70 8.96 2.69
N SER A 187 2.28 8.08 1.88
CA SER A 187 3.42 7.24 2.27
C SER A 187 4.64 8.08 2.61
N PHE A 188 4.93 9.09 1.78
CA PHE A 188 6.02 10.04 2.03
C PHE A 188 5.79 10.81 3.34
N ALA A 189 4.57 11.35 3.56
CA ALA A 189 4.25 12.12 4.76
C ALA A 189 4.34 11.27 6.04
N ALA A 190 3.87 10.01 6.01
CA ALA A 190 3.97 9.09 7.14
C ALA A 190 5.43 8.72 7.47
N ALA A 191 6.25 8.42 6.46
CA ALA A 191 7.68 8.16 6.64
C ALA A 191 8.43 9.41 7.12
N ALA A 192 8.11 10.60 6.59
CA ALA A 192 8.69 11.86 7.03
C ALA A 192 8.33 12.16 8.50
N CYS A 193 7.12 11.83 8.94
CA CYS A 193 6.72 11.93 10.34
C CYS A 193 7.64 11.10 11.26
N LEU A 194 7.92 9.84 10.88
CA LEU A 194 8.88 8.99 11.60
C LEU A 194 10.29 9.57 11.56
N GLY A 195 10.77 10.04 10.40
CA GLY A 195 12.08 10.68 10.29
C GLY A 195 12.22 11.92 11.18
N PHE A 196 11.19 12.76 11.26
CA PHE A 196 11.15 13.88 12.19
C PHE A 196 11.22 13.41 13.64
N ARG A 197 10.39 12.44 14.05
CA ARG A 197 10.32 11.99 15.44
C ARG A 197 11.64 11.35 15.88
N LEU A 198 12.15 10.42 15.09
CA LEU A 198 13.32 9.63 15.43
C LEU A 198 14.64 10.42 15.33
N SER A 199 14.64 11.54 14.62
CA SER A 199 15.79 12.45 14.50
C SER A 199 15.56 13.83 15.13
N ARG A 200 14.72 13.91 16.17
CA ARG A 200 14.51 15.11 17.01
C ARG A 200 14.14 16.38 16.21
N GLY A 201 13.26 16.23 15.24
CA GLY A 201 12.68 17.30 14.45
C GLY A 201 13.49 17.78 13.25
N ARG A 202 14.57 17.07 12.88
CA ARG A 202 15.44 17.47 11.76
C ARG A 202 14.80 17.23 10.40
N MET A 203 14.72 18.29 9.60
CA MET A 203 14.14 18.29 8.25
C MET A 203 14.85 17.31 7.30
N GLY A 204 16.19 17.29 7.31
CA GLY A 204 16.96 16.41 6.42
C GLY A 204 16.67 14.93 6.65
N ALA A 205 16.47 14.51 7.91
CA ALA A 205 16.09 13.14 8.23
C ALA A 205 14.65 12.82 7.82
N ALA A 206 13.72 13.77 7.94
CA ALA A 206 12.35 13.60 7.48
C ALA A 206 12.25 13.44 5.96
N VAL A 207 12.92 14.33 5.21
CA VAL A 207 13.00 14.24 3.74
C VAL A 207 13.71 12.95 3.32
N GLY A 208 14.83 12.60 3.97
CA GLY A 208 15.55 11.37 3.69
C GLY A 208 14.71 10.12 3.94
N ALA A 209 13.96 10.07 5.05
CA ALA A 209 13.09 8.95 5.39
C ALA A 209 11.95 8.78 4.37
N GLY A 210 11.30 9.89 3.97
CA GLY A 210 10.30 9.89 2.90
C GLY A 210 10.89 9.44 1.56
N PHE A 211 12.07 9.95 1.20
CA PHE A 211 12.76 9.59 -0.04
C PHE A 211 13.14 8.11 -0.07
N ALA A 212 13.76 7.59 1.00
CA ALA A 212 14.13 6.18 1.12
C ALA A 212 12.92 5.25 1.04
N SER A 213 11.76 5.70 1.52
CA SER A 213 10.52 4.89 1.56
C SER A 213 9.71 4.91 0.28
N VAL A 214 9.85 5.94 -0.59
CA VAL A 214 8.98 6.11 -1.77
C VAL A 214 9.77 6.21 -3.07
N PHE A 215 10.95 6.83 -3.05
CA PHE A 215 11.67 7.21 -4.27
C PHE A 215 12.99 6.47 -4.45
N ALA A 216 13.62 5.92 -3.42
CA ALA A 216 14.91 5.26 -3.58
C ALA A 216 14.82 4.03 -4.49
N GLY A 217 15.67 4.01 -5.52
CA GLY A 217 15.98 2.84 -6.34
C GLY A 217 16.97 1.88 -5.67
N ASN A 218 17.23 0.76 -6.33
CA ASN A 218 18.19 -0.25 -5.90
C ASN A 218 19.50 -0.22 -6.74
N VAL A 219 20.47 -1.06 -6.37
CA VAL A 219 21.78 -1.10 -7.04
C VAL A 219 21.66 -1.61 -8.46
N THR A 220 20.88 -2.67 -8.70
CA THR A 220 20.66 -3.21 -10.05
C THR A 220 20.08 -2.15 -10.98
N GLY A 221 19.02 -1.46 -10.55
CA GLY A 221 18.40 -0.39 -11.30
C GLY A 221 19.35 0.79 -11.54
N ALA A 222 20.24 1.10 -10.60
CA ALA A 222 21.27 2.11 -10.80
C ALA A 222 22.24 1.71 -11.94
N PHE A 223 22.65 0.45 -12.00
CA PHE A 223 23.46 -0.06 -13.11
C PHE A 223 22.70 -0.05 -14.44
N ASP A 224 21.45 -0.49 -14.45
CA ASP A 224 20.60 -0.47 -15.65
C ASP A 224 20.47 0.96 -16.18
N ALA A 225 20.20 1.91 -15.30
CA ALA A 225 20.07 3.33 -15.63
C ALA A 225 21.41 3.96 -16.03
N TRP A 226 22.53 3.53 -15.46
CA TRP A 226 23.86 3.97 -15.89
C TRP A 226 24.19 3.48 -17.31
N ALA A 227 23.79 2.26 -17.66
CA ALA A 227 24.02 1.69 -18.99
C ALA A 227 23.14 2.36 -20.07
N LYS A 228 21.92 2.78 -19.72
CA LYS A 228 20.96 3.41 -20.63
C LYS A 228 20.34 4.69 -20.04
N PRO A 229 21.13 5.74 -19.77
CA PRO A 229 20.66 6.91 -19.04
C PRO A 229 19.56 7.64 -19.81
N PHE A 230 18.42 7.83 -19.15
CA PHE A 230 17.26 8.54 -19.69
C PHE A 230 16.69 7.99 -21.02
N ALA A 231 16.97 6.74 -21.37
CA ALA A 231 16.49 6.13 -22.62
C ALA A 231 14.95 6.14 -22.71
N ARG A 232 14.40 6.34 -23.92
CA ARG A 232 12.94 6.35 -24.12
C ARG A 232 12.34 4.97 -23.83
N ASP A 233 13.05 3.92 -24.22
CA ASP A 233 12.74 2.49 -24.08
C ASP A 233 13.48 1.85 -22.89
N PHE A 234 13.74 2.62 -21.82
CA PHE A 234 14.37 2.10 -20.62
C PHE A 234 13.59 0.92 -20.03
N ASP A 235 14.26 -0.24 -19.96
CA ASP A 235 13.71 -1.42 -19.29
C ASP A 235 13.79 -1.23 -17.78
N TYR A 236 12.71 -0.70 -17.22
CA TYR A 236 12.57 -0.50 -15.79
C TYR A 236 12.20 -1.79 -15.04
N TRP A 237 11.87 -2.88 -15.74
CA TRP A 237 11.35 -4.12 -15.14
C TRP A 237 12.43 -4.97 -14.47
N HIS A 238 13.61 -5.07 -15.09
CA HIS A 238 14.72 -5.90 -14.62
C HIS A 238 15.07 -5.64 -13.14
N ALA A 239 15.11 -4.37 -12.72
CA ALA A 239 15.39 -3.97 -11.35
C ALA A 239 14.42 -4.55 -10.29
N SER A 240 13.28 -5.09 -10.69
CA SER A 240 12.26 -5.69 -9.81
C SER A 240 12.19 -7.22 -9.87
N ARG A 241 13.14 -7.87 -10.57
CA ARG A 241 13.22 -9.33 -10.78
C ARG A 241 14.64 -9.88 -10.55
N VAL A 242 15.32 -9.35 -9.54
CA VAL A 242 16.77 -9.58 -9.33
C VAL A 242 17.11 -10.92 -8.65
N ILE A 243 16.24 -11.43 -7.78
CA ILE A 243 16.55 -12.58 -6.90
C ILE A 243 16.00 -13.85 -7.55
N GLY A 244 16.80 -14.92 -7.59
CA GLY A 244 16.36 -16.22 -8.07
C GLY A 244 16.09 -16.23 -9.57
N ALA A 245 16.95 -15.56 -10.35
CA ALA A 245 16.91 -15.57 -11.81
C ALA A 245 15.54 -15.21 -12.44
N GLY A 246 14.75 -14.36 -11.78
CA GLY A 246 13.44 -13.92 -12.27
C GLY A 246 12.24 -14.74 -11.77
N ASP A 247 12.47 -15.87 -11.07
CA ASP A 247 11.40 -16.68 -10.46
C ASP A 247 10.78 -16.00 -9.21
N THR A 248 11.31 -14.83 -8.81
CA THR A 248 10.77 -14.07 -7.68
C THR A 248 10.51 -12.61 -8.05
N ILE A 249 9.48 -12.05 -7.40
CA ILE A 249 9.12 -10.64 -7.49
C ILE A 249 9.76 -9.92 -6.30
N ASN A 250 10.58 -8.91 -6.54
CA ASN A 250 11.24 -8.13 -5.48
C ASN A 250 11.12 -6.62 -5.75
N GLU A 251 9.88 -6.19 -5.97
CA GLU A 251 9.54 -4.78 -6.14
C GLU A 251 9.90 -3.94 -4.91
N PHE A 252 10.37 -2.73 -5.19
CA PHE A 252 10.64 -1.68 -4.22
C PHE A 252 9.67 -0.52 -4.46
N PRO A 253 9.43 0.35 -3.45
CA PRO A 253 8.31 1.29 -3.47
C PRO A 253 8.25 2.19 -4.71
N PHE A 254 9.40 2.70 -5.19
CA PHE A 254 9.39 3.51 -6.40
C PHE A 254 8.90 2.72 -7.62
N PHE A 255 9.35 1.47 -7.80
CA PHE A 255 8.84 0.60 -8.88
C PHE A 255 7.32 0.46 -8.76
N THR A 256 6.80 0.14 -7.58
CA THR A 256 5.37 -0.05 -7.35
C THR A 256 4.54 1.20 -7.73
N PHE A 257 4.94 2.39 -7.25
CA PHE A 257 4.24 3.64 -7.60
C PHE A 257 4.44 4.06 -9.06
N PHE A 258 5.59 3.75 -9.66
CA PHE A 258 5.91 4.05 -11.05
C PHE A 258 5.20 3.12 -12.04
N HIS A 259 5.11 1.83 -11.72
CA HIS A 259 4.39 0.82 -12.49
C HIS A 259 2.89 1.09 -12.48
N ALA A 260 2.39 1.62 -11.35
CA ALA A 260 1.05 2.15 -11.18
C ALA A 260 -0.08 1.11 -11.31
N ASP A 261 0.15 -0.07 -10.76
CA ASP A 261 -0.91 -1.02 -10.42
C ASP A 261 -1.53 -0.56 -9.10
N LEU A 262 -2.83 -0.28 -9.10
CA LEU A 262 -3.57 0.15 -7.91
C LEU A 262 -3.87 -1.08 -7.03
N HIS A 263 -2.87 -1.91 -6.82
CA HIS A 263 -2.94 -3.24 -6.23
C HIS A 263 -2.84 -3.17 -4.69
N PRO A 264 -3.25 -4.21 -3.92
CA PRO A 264 -3.30 -4.18 -2.45
C PRO A 264 -2.00 -3.75 -1.76
N HIS A 265 -0.83 -4.13 -2.28
CA HIS A 265 0.45 -3.77 -1.67
C HIS A 265 0.76 -2.26 -1.79
N LEU A 266 0.38 -1.62 -2.90
CA LEU A 266 0.44 -0.16 -3.07
C LEU A 266 -0.60 0.52 -2.18
N LEU A 267 -1.84 0.05 -2.24
CA LEU A 267 -2.97 0.65 -1.52
C LEU A 267 -2.80 0.59 0.01
N ALA A 268 -2.17 -0.46 0.53
CA ALA A 268 -1.91 -0.60 1.95
C ALA A 268 -0.69 0.19 2.44
N PHE A 269 0.23 0.56 1.54
CA PHE A 269 1.52 1.16 1.86
C PHE A 269 1.45 2.41 2.76
N PRO A 270 0.60 3.43 2.49
CA PRO A 270 0.52 4.60 3.35
C PRO A 270 0.00 4.29 4.75
N PHE A 271 -0.94 3.35 4.87
CA PHE A 271 -1.53 2.99 6.16
C PHE A 271 -0.59 2.10 6.98
N PHE A 272 0.21 1.27 6.31
CA PHE A 272 1.31 0.54 6.94
C PHE A 272 2.27 1.51 7.63
N LEU A 273 2.77 2.53 6.92
CA LEU A 273 3.68 3.51 7.51
C LEU A 273 3.00 4.41 8.55
N ALA A 274 1.74 4.80 8.32
CA ALA A 274 0.97 5.55 9.30
C ALA A 274 0.79 4.76 10.59
N ALA A 275 0.60 3.43 10.52
CA ALA A 275 0.49 2.59 11.71
C ALA A 275 1.77 2.63 12.55
N PHE A 276 2.96 2.59 11.95
CA PHE A 276 4.23 2.78 12.69
C PHE A 276 4.35 4.16 13.32
N ALA A 277 3.98 5.22 12.60
CA ALA A 277 4.02 6.60 13.13
C ALA A 277 3.02 6.80 14.29
N VAL A 278 1.80 6.28 14.15
CA VAL A 278 0.76 6.31 15.18
C VAL A 278 1.12 5.44 16.38
N ALA A 279 1.72 4.26 16.17
CA ALA A 279 2.18 3.40 17.24
C ALA A 279 3.33 4.02 18.04
N ASP A 280 4.29 4.68 17.38
CA ASP A 280 5.36 5.41 18.07
C ASP A 280 4.81 6.56 18.94
N ARG A 281 3.78 7.25 18.45
CA ARG A 281 3.04 8.24 19.26
C ARG A 281 2.22 7.60 20.38
N TRP A 282 1.65 6.42 20.14
CA TRP A 282 0.93 5.67 21.15
C TRP A 282 1.84 5.22 22.29
N ILE A 283 3.13 4.99 22.06
CA ILE A 283 4.10 4.74 23.13
C ILE A 283 4.17 5.93 24.09
N GLU A 284 4.07 7.17 23.59
CA GLU A 284 4.19 8.41 24.37
C GLU A 284 2.88 8.88 25.03
N ALA A 285 1.73 8.62 24.39
CA ALA A 285 0.46 9.25 24.75
C ALA A 285 0.06 9.02 26.22
N GLY A 286 -0.14 10.05 27.04
CA GLY A 286 -0.60 9.87 28.43
C GLY A 286 0.45 9.36 29.43
N LEU A 287 1.74 9.44 29.10
CA LEU A 287 2.81 9.42 30.10
C LEU A 287 2.88 10.79 30.83
N PRO A 288 3.19 10.85 32.15
CA PRO A 288 3.25 12.10 32.92
C PRO A 288 4.13 13.18 32.27
N GLU A 289 5.28 12.80 31.71
CA GLU A 289 6.22 13.71 31.02
C GLU A 289 5.61 14.47 29.82
N ALA A 290 4.55 13.94 29.20
CA ALA A 290 3.88 14.59 28.06
C ALA A 290 2.82 15.60 28.49
N ARG A 291 2.42 15.61 29.76
CA ARG A 291 1.54 16.60 30.37
C ARG A 291 2.42 17.47 31.25
N ALA A 292 2.82 18.65 30.75
CA ALA A 292 3.50 19.64 31.59
C ALA A 292 2.70 19.81 32.90
N GLU A 293 3.27 19.35 34.00
CA GLU A 293 2.57 19.24 35.28
C GLU A 293 2.27 20.65 35.79
N THR A 294 0.98 20.99 35.82
CA THR A 294 0.50 22.05 36.70
C THR A 294 0.32 21.43 38.09
N PRO A 295 0.80 22.07 39.17
CA PRO A 295 0.83 21.50 40.52
C PRO A 295 -0.54 21.07 41.09
N ASP A 296 -1.65 21.52 40.50
CA ASP A 296 -3.02 21.26 40.99
C ASP A 296 -3.75 20.10 40.29
N SER A 297 -3.12 19.41 39.33
CA SER A 297 -3.80 18.32 38.62
C SER A 297 -3.86 17.04 39.46
N LYS A 298 -5.05 16.69 39.96
CA LYS A 298 -5.29 15.44 40.71
C LYS A 298 -4.77 14.22 39.92
N PRO A 299 -3.94 13.35 40.52
CA PRO A 299 -3.48 12.13 39.86
C PRO A 299 -4.66 11.16 39.75
N GLY A 300 -5.14 10.89 38.53
CA GLY A 300 -5.92 9.67 38.27
C GLY A 300 -7.24 9.73 37.51
N ALA A 301 -7.69 10.85 36.93
CA ALA A 301 -8.97 10.87 36.20
C ALA A 301 -8.90 11.59 34.85
N GLY A 302 -8.07 11.09 33.93
CA GLY A 302 -8.34 11.37 32.50
C GLY A 302 -9.72 10.79 32.15
N SER A 303 -10.51 11.51 31.35
CA SER A 303 -11.80 10.97 30.88
C SER A 303 -11.60 9.60 30.22
N PHE A 304 -12.61 8.71 30.25
CA PHE A 304 -12.55 7.40 29.59
C PHE A 304 -12.01 7.51 28.14
N LEU A 305 -12.41 8.58 27.45
CA LEU A 305 -11.95 8.92 26.11
C LEU A 305 -10.43 9.18 26.03
N GLU A 306 -9.84 9.92 26.96
CA GLU A 306 -8.38 10.15 26.98
C GLU A 306 -7.57 8.87 27.18
N ARG A 307 -8.14 7.90 27.91
CA ARG A 307 -7.47 6.62 28.18
C ARG A 307 -7.53 5.67 26.99
N TRP A 308 -8.67 5.62 26.29
CA TRP A 308 -8.93 4.61 25.26
C TRP A 308 -8.84 5.13 23.82
N ALA A 309 -9.00 6.42 23.56
CA ALA A 309 -8.90 6.97 22.20
C ALA A 309 -7.53 6.69 21.55
N PRO A 310 -6.38 6.84 22.23
CA PRO A 310 -5.07 6.39 21.73
C PRO A 310 -5.05 4.95 21.21
N PHE A 311 -5.61 4.05 22.00
CA PHE A 311 -5.65 2.62 21.72
C PHE A 311 -6.56 2.31 20.54
N LEU A 312 -7.75 2.93 20.49
CA LEU A 312 -8.67 2.75 19.37
C LEU A 312 -8.12 3.31 18.06
N LEU A 313 -7.45 4.46 18.12
CA LEU A 313 -6.85 5.07 16.94
C LEU A 313 -5.75 4.20 16.34
N VAL A 314 -4.83 3.68 17.15
CA VAL A 314 -3.77 2.78 16.64
C VAL A 314 -4.37 1.49 16.09
N ALA A 315 -5.41 0.93 16.73
CA ALA A 315 -6.09 -0.27 16.25
C ALA A 315 -6.84 -0.03 14.92
N LEU A 316 -7.48 1.13 14.74
CA LEU A 316 -8.18 1.50 13.49
C LEU A 316 -7.21 1.72 12.33
N VAL A 317 -6.08 2.40 12.54
CA VAL A 317 -5.06 2.59 11.50
C VAL A 317 -4.41 1.25 11.14
N ALA A 318 -4.14 0.40 12.15
CA ALA A 318 -3.69 -0.97 11.93
C ALA A 318 -4.72 -1.80 11.13
N ALA A 319 -6.01 -1.67 11.45
CA ALA A 319 -7.09 -2.34 10.72
C ALA A 319 -7.12 -1.92 9.24
N ALA A 320 -6.89 -0.63 8.93
CA ALA A 320 -6.81 -0.16 7.56
C ALA A 320 -5.64 -0.78 6.79
N ALA A 321 -4.46 -0.88 7.41
CA ALA A 321 -3.28 -1.51 6.81
C ALA A 321 -3.47 -3.03 6.59
N ILE A 322 -4.05 -3.74 7.56
CA ILE A 322 -4.34 -5.18 7.49
C ILE A 322 -5.45 -5.48 6.49
N GLY A 323 -6.53 -4.70 6.51
CA GLY A 323 -7.65 -4.86 5.59
C GLY A 323 -7.23 -4.64 4.14
N ALA A 324 -6.44 -3.59 3.88
CA ALA A 324 -5.94 -3.27 2.55
C ALA A 324 -4.99 -4.33 2.01
N ASN A 325 -4.17 -4.98 2.86
CA ASN A 325 -3.35 -6.12 2.48
C ASN A 325 -3.07 -7.01 3.70
N LEU A 326 -3.62 -8.23 3.71
CA LEU A 326 -3.51 -9.14 4.86
C LEU A 326 -2.06 -9.55 5.15
N TRP A 327 -1.17 -9.48 4.16
CA TRP A 327 0.26 -9.75 4.34
C TRP A 327 0.95 -8.77 5.31
N ASN A 328 0.31 -7.63 5.63
CA ASN A 328 0.80 -6.68 6.64
C ASN A 328 0.56 -7.16 8.08
N ALA A 329 -0.34 -8.13 8.30
CA ALA A 329 -0.76 -8.55 9.63
C ALA A 329 0.41 -8.99 10.54
N PRO A 330 1.41 -9.78 10.09
CA PRO A 330 2.52 -10.18 10.95
C PRO A 330 3.35 -8.99 11.46
N ALA A 331 3.74 -8.08 10.56
CA ALA A 331 4.55 -6.92 10.93
C ALA A 331 3.79 -5.94 11.83
N ILE A 332 2.50 -5.71 11.55
CA ILE A 332 1.64 -4.88 12.40
C ILE A 332 1.41 -5.51 13.78
N ALA A 333 1.25 -6.84 13.87
CA ALA A 333 1.11 -7.51 15.15
C ALA A 333 2.37 -7.36 16.02
N VAL A 334 3.56 -7.58 15.43
CA VAL A 334 4.83 -7.38 16.12
C VAL A 334 5.00 -5.91 16.56
N LEU A 335 4.63 -4.95 15.71
CA LEU A 335 4.63 -3.53 16.05
C LEU A 335 3.75 -3.23 17.26
N LEU A 336 2.50 -3.67 17.28
CA LEU A 336 1.56 -3.32 18.36
C LEU A 336 1.95 -3.96 19.69
N VAL A 337 2.41 -5.21 19.67
CA VAL A 337 2.95 -5.89 20.87
C VAL A 337 4.19 -5.17 21.38
N PHE A 338 5.12 -4.82 20.49
CA PHE A 338 6.31 -4.04 20.85
C PHE A 338 5.93 -2.67 21.43
N ALA A 339 5.04 -1.93 20.78
CA ALA A 339 4.62 -0.61 21.22
C ALA A 339 3.94 -0.66 22.60
N GLY A 340 3.07 -1.65 22.83
CA GLY A 340 2.46 -1.90 24.13
C GLY A 340 3.49 -2.16 25.23
N ALA A 341 4.47 -3.03 24.97
CA ALA A 341 5.56 -3.31 25.92
C ALA A 341 6.47 -2.08 26.14
N ALA A 342 6.88 -1.39 25.08
CA ALA A 342 7.73 -0.19 25.16
C ALA A 342 7.07 0.93 26.00
N ARG A 343 5.75 1.05 25.92
CA ARG A 343 4.95 2.00 26.69
C ARG A 343 5.00 1.76 28.21
N THR A 344 4.88 0.52 28.66
CA THR A 344 4.85 0.19 30.10
C THR A 344 6.23 0.09 30.72
N THR A 345 7.23 -0.31 29.92
CA THR A 345 8.63 -0.47 30.35
C THR A 345 9.43 0.83 30.32
N ARG A 346 8.90 1.88 29.69
CA ARG A 346 9.50 3.23 29.62
C ARG A 346 10.95 3.26 29.14
N GLY A 347 11.41 2.25 28.41
CA GLY A 347 12.79 2.17 27.92
C GLY A 347 13.80 1.67 28.96
N GLU A 348 13.34 1.05 30.05
CA GLU A 348 14.21 0.32 30.98
C GLU A 348 14.91 -0.84 30.28
N ARG A 349 16.19 -1.05 30.59
CA ARG A 349 16.98 -2.15 30.02
C ARG A 349 16.51 -3.52 30.50
N LEU A 350 16.24 -3.64 31.78
CA LEU A 350 15.74 -4.86 32.43
C LEU A 350 14.43 -4.51 33.16
N PRO A 351 13.32 -4.37 32.40
CA PRO A 351 12.05 -4.00 32.99
C PRO A 351 11.50 -5.16 33.82
N ARG A 352 10.63 -4.83 34.79
CA ARG A 352 9.84 -5.85 35.50
C ARG A 352 9.02 -6.66 34.48
N VAL A 353 9.13 -7.99 34.57
CA VAL A 353 8.43 -8.93 33.67
C VAL A 353 6.92 -8.66 33.63
N GLY A 354 6.30 -8.39 34.78
CA GLY A 354 4.87 -8.06 34.86
C GLY A 354 4.49 -6.79 34.07
N SER A 355 5.33 -5.75 34.09
CA SER A 355 5.11 -4.52 33.32
C SER A 355 5.24 -4.77 31.82
N ALA A 356 6.28 -5.49 31.40
CA ALA A 356 6.49 -5.84 30.00
C ALA A 356 5.35 -6.71 29.45
N LEU A 357 4.93 -7.73 30.21
CA LEU A 357 3.84 -8.63 29.84
C LEU A 357 2.51 -7.88 29.76
N SER A 358 2.18 -7.04 30.75
CA SER A 358 0.95 -6.23 30.72
C SER A 358 0.88 -5.30 29.51
N GLY A 359 2.01 -4.66 29.16
CA GLY A 359 2.13 -3.86 27.96
C GLY A 359 1.96 -4.68 26.68
N ALA A 360 2.64 -5.82 26.58
CA ALA A 360 2.53 -6.74 25.45
C ALA A 360 1.09 -7.24 25.26
N LEU A 361 0.38 -7.58 26.35
CA LEU A 361 -1.03 -7.98 26.31
C LEU A 361 -1.94 -6.83 25.86
N THR A 362 -1.65 -5.60 26.26
CA THR A 362 -2.37 -4.41 25.75
C THR A 362 -2.16 -4.24 24.25
N GLY A 363 -0.92 -4.43 23.77
CA GLY A 363 -0.59 -4.47 22.35
C GLY A 363 -1.32 -5.57 21.59
N ALA A 364 -1.35 -6.79 22.14
CA ALA A 364 -2.10 -7.91 21.58
C ALA A 364 -3.60 -7.62 21.54
N GLY A 365 -4.15 -6.96 22.56
CA GLY A 365 -5.53 -6.46 22.56
C GLY A 365 -5.80 -5.50 21.40
N ALA A 366 -4.87 -4.61 21.07
CA ALA A 366 -5.00 -3.71 19.92
C ALA A 366 -5.01 -4.48 18.59
N VAL A 367 -4.23 -5.57 18.47
CA VAL A 367 -4.27 -6.48 17.31
C VAL A 367 -5.64 -7.13 17.19
N LEU A 368 -6.18 -7.67 18.28
CA LEU A 368 -7.50 -8.31 18.29
C LEU A 368 -8.61 -7.32 17.89
N VAL A 369 -8.54 -6.08 18.39
CA VAL A 369 -9.48 -5.02 18.00
C VAL A 369 -9.33 -4.66 16.52
N ALA A 370 -8.10 -4.53 16.01
CA ALA A 370 -7.87 -4.26 14.58
C ALA A 370 -8.46 -5.36 13.68
N LEU A 371 -8.31 -6.62 14.08
CA LEU A 371 -8.92 -7.76 13.40
C LEU A 371 -10.45 -7.72 13.53
N ALA A 372 -11.00 -7.46 14.71
CA ALA A 372 -12.45 -7.39 14.92
C ALA A 372 -13.11 -6.31 14.06
N LEU A 373 -12.50 -5.12 13.96
CA LEU A 373 -12.98 -3.99 13.17
C LEU A 373 -13.11 -4.27 11.66
N THR A 374 -12.43 -5.31 11.17
CA THR A 374 -12.44 -5.72 9.76
C THR A 374 -13.04 -7.11 9.56
N GLN A 375 -13.65 -7.71 10.60
CA GLN A 375 -14.21 -9.06 10.52
C GLN A 375 -15.33 -9.19 9.48
N PRO A 376 -16.35 -8.29 9.41
CA PRO A 376 -17.41 -8.43 8.41
C PRO A 376 -16.87 -8.40 6.97
N TYR A 377 -15.86 -7.57 6.73
CA TYR A 377 -15.14 -7.51 5.47
C TYR A 377 -14.43 -8.83 5.16
N ARG A 378 -13.63 -9.36 6.10
CA ARG A 378 -12.92 -10.64 5.90
C ARG A 378 -13.85 -11.84 5.76
N ALA A 379 -15.05 -11.78 6.31
CA ALA A 379 -16.06 -12.82 6.14
C ALA A 379 -16.67 -12.83 4.72
N SER A 380 -16.52 -11.75 3.95
CA SER A 380 -17.09 -11.62 2.61
C SER A 380 -16.28 -12.29 1.49
N TYR A 381 -15.07 -12.78 1.79
CA TYR A 381 -14.20 -13.45 0.83
C TYR A 381 -13.39 -14.56 1.51
N GLN A 382 -12.84 -15.46 0.70
CA GLN A 382 -11.99 -16.58 1.13
C GLN A 382 -10.64 -16.48 0.44
N LEU A 383 -9.57 -16.84 1.15
CA LEU A 383 -8.20 -16.83 0.64
C LEU A 383 -7.64 -18.26 0.57
N PRO A 384 -6.91 -18.62 -0.50
CA PRO A 384 -6.42 -19.98 -0.76
C PRO A 384 -5.14 -20.35 0.04
N TYR A 385 -5.01 -19.93 1.30
CA TYR A 385 -3.76 -20.11 2.06
C TYR A 385 -3.58 -21.52 2.65
N ASN A 386 -2.42 -22.15 2.36
CA ASN A 386 -2.13 -23.55 2.68
C ASN A 386 -0.97 -23.77 3.69
N GLY A 387 -0.67 -22.80 4.56
CA GLY A 387 0.29 -22.96 5.65
C GLY A 387 1.73 -22.51 5.35
N ILE A 388 2.68 -22.93 6.20
CA ILE A 388 4.09 -22.51 6.16
C ILE A 388 4.95 -23.67 5.65
N GLY A 389 5.88 -23.38 4.73
CA GLY A 389 6.90 -24.31 4.23
C GLY A 389 8.32 -23.84 4.58
N LYS A 390 9.29 -24.76 4.55
CA LYS A 390 10.72 -24.43 4.64
C LYS A 390 11.25 -24.18 3.24
N THR A 391 11.96 -23.08 3.02
CA THR A 391 12.55 -22.80 1.70
C THR A 391 13.76 -23.69 1.45
N HIS A 392 13.95 -24.07 0.18
CA HIS A 392 15.16 -24.74 -0.31
C HIS A 392 16.00 -23.83 -1.23
N ALA A 393 15.45 -22.69 -1.67
CA ALA A 393 16.19 -21.65 -2.37
C ALA A 393 16.71 -20.58 -1.41
N THR A 394 17.87 -19.98 -1.70
CA THR A 394 18.49 -18.89 -0.93
C THR A 394 19.01 -17.78 -1.84
N SER A 395 18.98 -16.53 -1.37
CA SER A 395 19.46 -15.37 -2.14
C SER A 395 20.99 -15.37 -2.25
N GLN A 396 21.52 -15.23 -3.46
CA GLN A 396 22.96 -15.05 -3.66
C GLN A 396 23.40 -13.65 -3.22
N ILE A 397 24.67 -13.50 -2.86
CA ILE A 397 25.18 -12.24 -2.29
C ILE A 397 25.07 -11.06 -3.25
N LEU A 398 25.33 -11.28 -4.55
CA LEU A 398 25.28 -10.22 -5.56
C LEU A 398 23.83 -9.84 -5.88
N GLU A 399 22.92 -10.80 -6.01
CA GLU A 399 21.49 -10.52 -6.18
C GLU A 399 20.96 -9.73 -4.98
N PHE A 400 21.33 -10.16 -3.77
CA PHE A 400 20.95 -9.52 -2.52
C PHE A 400 21.43 -8.07 -2.45
N LEU A 401 22.71 -7.82 -2.76
CA LEU A 401 23.26 -6.48 -2.83
C LEU A 401 22.66 -5.65 -3.98
N GLY A 402 22.27 -6.30 -5.08
CA GLY A 402 21.52 -5.71 -6.18
C GLY A 402 20.23 -5.03 -5.71
N VAL A 403 19.49 -5.69 -4.81
CA VAL A 403 18.25 -5.16 -4.22
C VAL A 403 18.54 -4.24 -3.04
N TRP A 404 19.31 -4.70 -2.06
CA TRP A 404 19.38 -4.09 -0.72
C TRP A 404 20.64 -3.27 -0.46
N GLY A 405 21.63 -3.31 -1.36
CA GLY A 405 22.99 -2.81 -1.12
C GLY A 405 23.05 -1.34 -0.68
N ILE A 406 22.24 -0.47 -1.28
CA ILE A 406 22.19 0.96 -0.90
C ILE A 406 21.73 1.13 0.54
N LEU A 407 20.60 0.52 0.91
CA LEU A 407 20.04 0.64 2.26
C LEU A 407 20.94 -0.03 3.30
N PHE A 408 21.53 -1.18 2.99
CA PHE A 408 22.47 -1.87 3.86
C PHE A 408 23.73 -1.06 4.10
N ALA A 409 24.30 -0.44 3.07
CA ALA A 409 25.48 0.41 3.21
C ALA A 409 25.21 1.61 4.12
N VAL A 410 24.09 2.32 3.89
CA VAL A 410 23.70 3.50 4.71
C VAL A 410 23.41 3.08 6.15
N ALA A 411 22.67 1.98 6.36
CA ALA A 411 22.35 1.48 7.70
C ALA A 411 23.60 1.01 8.45
N ALA A 412 24.48 0.24 7.81
CA ALA A 412 25.69 -0.29 8.44
C ALA A 412 26.64 0.85 8.86
N VAL A 413 26.91 1.79 7.95
CA VAL A 413 27.74 2.96 8.24
C VAL A 413 27.09 3.83 9.33
N GLY A 414 25.78 4.08 9.23
CA GLY A 414 25.03 4.81 10.25
C GLY A 414 25.15 4.16 11.63
N LEU A 415 24.93 2.86 11.73
CA LEU A 415 25.00 2.12 13.00
C LEU A 415 26.42 2.14 13.60
N LEU A 416 27.45 1.88 12.79
CA LEU A 416 28.85 1.87 13.22
C LEU A 416 29.31 3.21 13.80
N PHE A 417 28.86 4.32 13.21
CA PHE A 417 29.31 5.67 13.58
C PHE A 417 28.32 6.44 14.48
N SER A 418 27.12 5.91 14.76
CA SER A 418 26.10 6.57 15.57
C SER A 418 26.42 6.67 17.07
N ALA A 419 27.39 5.90 17.55
CA ALA A 419 27.82 5.85 18.94
C ALA A 419 29.35 5.63 19.02
N PRO A 420 30.16 6.68 18.80
CA PRO A 420 31.62 6.58 18.89
C PRO A 420 32.08 6.22 20.30
N GLU A 421 33.26 5.60 20.38
CA GLU A 421 33.88 5.24 21.66
C GLU A 421 34.88 6.31 22.09
N ASP A 422 34.83 6.70 23.36
CA ASP A 422 35.62 7.80 23.90
C ASP A 422 37.09 7.43 24.15
N SER A 423 37.40 6.15 24.42
CA SER A 423 38.76 5.65 24.67
C SER A 423 39.25 4.68 23.60
N GLU A 424 40.58 4.59 23.42
CA GLU A 424 41.19 3.60 22.52
C GLU A 424 40.90 2.15 22.92
N GLU A 425 40.88 1.87 24.21
CA GLU A 425 40.55 0.54 24.73
C GLU A 425 39.12 0.15 24.38
N ALA A 426 38.16 1.08 24.54
CA ALA A 426 36.78 0.85 24.15
C ALA A 426 36.64 0.65 22.63
N ARG A 427 37.44 1.35 21.81
CA ARG A 427 37.53 1.11 20.35
C ARG A 427 38.04 -0.29 20.04
N ARG A 428 39.17 -0.72 20.63
CA ARG A 428 39.72 -2.06 20.43
C ARG A 428 38.73 -3.16 20.84
N ARG A 429 38.08 -3.00 21.99
CA ARG A 429 37.06 -3.95 22.46
C ARG A 429 35.85 -4.00 21.53
N ARG A 430 35.38 -2.84 21.03
CA ARG A 430 34.33 -2.79 20.00
C ARG A 430 34.77 -3.57 18.77
N ASP A 431 35.94 -3.28 18.23
CA ASP A 431 36.41 -3.85 16.96
C ASP A 431 36.58 -5.37 17.07
N PHE A 432 37.09 -5.87 18.19
CA PHE A 432 37.12 -7.31 18.49
C PHE A 432 35.71 -7.94 18.50
N VAL A 433 34.76 -7.31 19.20
CA VAL A 433 33.36 -7.80 19.26
C VAL A 433 32.70 -7.78 17.88
N LEU A 434 32.96 -6.76 17.06
CA LEU A 434 32.45 -6.69 15.69
C LEU A 434 33.05 -7.78 14.81
N ALA A 435 34.37 -8.01 14.90
CA ALA A 435 35.05 -9.07 14.14
C ALA A 435 34.54 -10.46 14.53
N ALA A 436 34.39 -10.73 15.83
CA ALA A 436 33.84 -11.99 16.32
C ALA A 436 32.39 -12.20 15.85
N ALA A 437 31.55 -11.16 15.93
CA ALA A 437 30.17 -11.23 15.42
C ALA A 437 30.14 -11.49 13.91
N ALA A 438 30.99 -10.85 13.12
CA ALA A 438 31.09 -11.08 11.69
C ALA A 438 31.50 -12.53 11.37
N ALA A 439 32.49 -13.08 12.08
CA ALA A 439 32.92 -14.47 11.92
C ALA A 439 31.79 -15.46 12.24
N VAL A 440 31.02 -15.22 13.31
CA VAL A 440 29.85 -16.03 13.66
C VAL A 440 28.77 -15.94 12.58
N CYS A 441 28.46 -14.74 12.09
CA CYS A 441 27.46 -14.54 11.04
C CYS A 441 27.87 -15.26 9.74
N LEU A 442 29.15 -15.19 9.36
CA LEU A 442 29.69 -15.92 8.21
C LEU A 442 29.59 -17.43 8.40
N ALA A 443 29.95 -17.95 9.58
CA ALA A 443 29.85 -19.36 9.89
C ALA A 443 28.39 -19.86 9.83
N VAL A 444 27.43 -19.09 10.35
CA VAL A 444 25.99 -19.42 10.26
C VAL A 444 25.52 -19.40 8.81
N ALA A 445 25.87 -18.37 8.04
CA ALA A 445 25.49 -18.25 6.63
C ALA A 445 26.04 -19.43 5.80
N PHE A 446 27.30 -19.82 6.05
CA PHE A 446 27.94 -20.98 5.43
C PHE A 446 27.23 -22.29 5.82
N ALA A 447 26.99 -22.52 7.11
CA ALA A 447 26.32 -23.72 7.60
C ALA A 447 24.89 -23.88 7.06
N LYS A 448 24.19 -22.76 6.81
CA LYS A 448 22.84 -22.73 6.22
C LYS A 448 22.82 -22.69 4.70
N LYS A 449 23.98 -22.60 4.02
CA LYS A 449 24.08 -22.39 2.57
C LYS A 449 23.24 -21.19 2.10
N ALA A 450 23.25 -20.13 2.89
CA ALA A 450 22.44 -18.93 2.70
C ALA A 450 23.33 -17.69 2.82
N PRO A 451 24.08 -17.31 1.77
CA PRO A 451 25.14 -16.30 1.88
C PRO A 451 24.61 -14.92 2.28
N ALA A 452 23.41 -14.53 1.84
CA ALA A 452 22.77 -13.28 2.24
C ALA A 452 22.56 -13.17 3.77
N LEU A 453 22.40 -14.29 4.49
CA LEU A 453 22.24 -14.28 5.95
C LEU A 453 23.44 -13.66 6.67
N ALA A 454 24.66 -13.72 6.12
CA ALA A 454 25.82 -13.11 6.75
C ALA A 454 25.62 -11.60 6.94
N LEU A 455 25.16 -10.91 5.89
CA LEU A 455 24.89 -9.46 5.93
C LEU A 455 23.69 -9.14 6.81
N ILE A 456 22.61 -9.92 6.69
CA ILE A 456 21.37 -9.72 7.46
C ILE A 456 21.66 -9.84 8.96
N LEU A 457 22.31 -10.93 9.38
CA LEU A 457 22.61 -11.19 10.79
C LEU A 457 23.61 -10.18 11.35
N PHE A 458 24.61 -9.78 10.57
CA PHE A 458 25.59 -8.79 11.02
C PHE A 458 24.94 -7.42 11.23
N LEU A 459 24.08 -6.98 10.30
CA LEU A 459 23.35 -5.72 10.45
C LEU A 459 22.35 -5.78 11.61
N ALA A 460 21.72 -6.94 11.83
CA ALA A 460 20.83 -7.16 12.98
C ALA A 460 21.61 -7.10 14.30
N PHE A 461 22.82 -7.66 14.35
CA PHE A 461 23.71 -7.53 15.50
C PHE A 461 24.08 -6.07 15.79
N LEU A 462 24.40 -5.28 14.75
CA LEU A 462 24.68 -3.85 14.91
C LEU A 462 23.47 -3.08 15.47
N ALA A 463 22.27 -3.33 14.93
CA ALA A 463 21.03 -2.72 15.41
C ALA A 463 20.71 -3.14 16.86
N GLY A 464 20.87 -4.42 17.19
CA GLY A 464 20.70 -4.94 18.55
C GLY A 464 21.70 -4.33 19.54
N ARG A 465 22.96 -4.17 19.15
CA ARG A 465 23.98 -3.47 19.94
C ARG A 465 23.60 -2.00 20.16
N ALA A 466 23.08 -1.31 19.14
CA ALA A 466 22.63 0.07 19.26
C ALA A 466 21.45 0.20 20.24
N ALA A 467 20.45 -0.68 20.14
CA ALA A 467 19.34 -0.76 21.10
C ALA A 467 19.82 -1.02 22.53
N TRP A 468 20.66 -2.05 22.71
CA TRP A 468 21.22 -2.42 24.01
C TRP A 468 22.00 -1.28 24.68
N ARG A 469 22.81 -0.57 23.89
CA ARG A 469 23.55 0.61 24.37
C ARG A 469 22.64 1.75 24.77
N SER A 470 21.60 2.02 23.97
CA SER A 470 20.61 3.04 24.28
C SER A 470 19.92 2.74 25.61
N LEU A 471 19.39 1.52 25.76
CA LEU A 471 18.76 1.05 26.99
C LEU A 471 19.71 1.11 28.20
N SER A 472 21.00 0.81 28.00
CA SER A 472 22.02 0.91 29.05
C SER A 472 22.37 2.33 29.48
N ARG A 473 22.05 3.35 28.66
CA ARG A 473 22.38 4.76 28.88
C ARG A 473 21.11 5.62 29.05
N GLY A 474 20.10 5.07 29.72
CA GLY A 474 18.86 5.79 30.03
C GLY A 474 17.73 5.66 29.00
N GLY A 475 17.89 4.83 27.96
CA GLY A 475 16.80 4.44 27.06
C GLY A 475 16.32 5.55 26.11
N ASP A 476 17.20 6.07 25.23
CA ASP A 476 16.84 7.02 24.17
C ASP A 476 15.83 6.35 23.21
N ARG A 477 14.53 6.60 23.46
CA ARG A 477 13.38 5.97 22.79
C ARG A 477 13.49 6.01 21.26
N PRO A 478 13.83 7.16 20.62
CA PRO A 478 14.13 7.22 19.19
C PRO A 478 15.11 6.16 18.68
N ILE A 479 16.19 5.87 19.42
CA ILE A 479 17.17 4.85 19.01
C ILE A 479 16.55 3.46 19.11
N VAL A 480 15.85 3.19 20.21
CA VAL A 480 15.23 1.88 20.46
C VAL A 480 14.19 1.58 19.38
N PHE A 481 13.35 2.57 19.04
CA PHE A 481 12.35 2.42 17.98
C PHE A 481 13.01 2.29 16.60
N ALA A 482 14.02 3.10 16.25
CA ALA A 482 14.74 2.97 14.98
C ALA A 482 15.47 1.62 14.85
N ALA A 483 16.05 1.11 15.95
CA ALA A 483 16.63 -0.23 16.00
C ALA A 483 15.56 -1.30 15.83
N PHE A 484 14.38 -1.14 16.45
CA PHE A 484 13.23 -2.02 16.25
C PHE A 484 12.79 -2.05 14.77
N LEU A 485 12.68 -0.90 14.09
CA LEU A 485 12.36 -0.85 12.66
C LEU A 485 13.39 -1.64 11.83
N CYS A 486 14.68 -1.44 12.12
CA CYS A 486 15.78 -2.16 11.46
C CYS A 486 15.67 -3.68 11.69
N LEU A 487 15.50 -4.10 12.94
CA LEU A 487 15.40 -5.51 13.32
C LEU A 487 14.16 -6.19 12.74
N LEU A 488 13.01 -5.51 12.70
CA LEU A 488 11.80 -6.02 12.09
C LEU A 488 11.97 -6.19 10.58
N ALA A 489 12.56 -5.21 9.90
CA ALA A 489 12.89 -5.31 8.48
C ALA A 489 13.82 -6.50 8.20
N LEU A 490 14.90 -6.64 8.97
CA LEU A 490 15.86 -7.72 8.82
C LEU A 490 15.26 -9.09 9.18
N GLY A 491 14.33 -9.15 10.13
CA GLY A 491 13.57 -10.34 10.45
C GLY A 491 12.66 -10.79 9.30
N MET A 492 12.00 -9.85 8.63
CA MET A 492 11.20 -10.15 7.43
C MET A 492 12.09 -10.64 6.28
N ILE A 493 13.19 -9.94 5.99
CA ILE A 493 14.14 -10.31 4.93
C ILE A 493 14.77 -11.68 5.22
N GLY A 494 15.32 -11.88 6.41
CA GLY A 494 15.94 -13.14 6.83
C GLY A 494 14.93 -14.29 6.95
N GLY A 495 13.67 -14.00 7.31
CA GLY A 495 12.60 -14.97 7.33
C GLY A 495 12.36 -15.62 5.96
N CYS A 496 12.44 -14.84 4.88
CA CYS A 496 12.34 -15.34 3.50
C CYS A 496 13.47 -16.31 3.11
N GLU A 497 14.60 -16.30 3.82
CA GLU A 497 15.71 -17.24 3.60
C GLU A 497 15.54 -18.56 4.36
N VAL A 498 14.51 -18.68 5.20
CA VAL A 498 14.28 -19.85 6.05
C VAL A 498 12.91 -20.50 5.79
N VAL A 499 11.86 -19.68 5.63
CA VAL A 499 10.48 -20.15 5.45
C VAL A 499 9.79 -19.41 4.32
N TYR A 500 8.75 -20.03 3.77
CA TYR A 500 7.84 -19.43 2.82
C TYR A 500 6.39 -19.73 3.19
N LEU A 501 5.48 -18.85 2.78
CA LEU A 501 4.04 -19.05 2.88
C LEU A 501 3.58 -19.80 1.62
N LYS A 502 2.97 -20.97 1.81
CA LYS A 502 2.51 -21.83 0.70
C LYS A 502 1.36 -21.15 -0.05
N ASP A 503 1.51 -21.06 -1.37
CA ASP A 503 0.51 -20.55 -2.30
C ASP A 503 0.34 -21.48 -3.50
N SER A 504 -0.50 -21.06 -4.46
CA SER A 504 -0.93 -21.90 -5.59
C SER A 504 0.01 -21.87 -6.81
N TYR A 505 1.18 -21.22 -6.73
CA TYR A 505 2.06 -21.01 -7.89
C TYR A 505 3.08 -22.13 -8.15
N GLY A 506 3.03 -23.22 -7.37
CA GLY A 506 3.84 -24.42 -7.59
C GLY A 506 5.27 -24.33 -7.07
N GLU A 507 6.04 -25.41 -7.23
CA GLU A 507 7.38 -25.56 -6.63
C GLU A 507 8.42 -24.58 -7.19
N GLN A 508 8.37 -24.25 -8.47
CA GLN A 508 9.32 -23.29 -9.07
C GLN A 508 9.18 -21.90 -8.44
N LEU A 509 7.95 -21.44 -8.22
CA LEU A 509 7.65 -20.11 -7.69
C LEU A 509 7.33 -20.12 -6.18
N HIS A 510 7.68 -21.18 -5.45
CA HIS A 510 7.20 -21.44 -4.09
C HIS A 510 7.42 -20.29 -3.10
N ARG A 511 8.54 -19.54 -3.23
CA ARG A 511 8.84 -18.37 -2.36
C ARG A 511 8.57 -17.02 -3.02
N MET A 512 8.04 -16.97 -4.25
CA MET A 512 7.83 -15.74 -5.02
C MET A 512 7.02 -14.69 -4.25
N ASN A 513 5.80 -15.02 -3.82
CA ASN A 513 4.96 -14.09 -3.08
C ASN A 513 5.51 -13.80 -1.68
N THR A 514 6.16 -14.76 -1.04
CA THR A 514 6.80 -14.53 0.25
C THR A 514 7.87 -13.44 0.14
N ILE A 515 8.79 -13.55 -0.82
CA ILE A 515 9.77 -12.49 -1.08
C ILE A 515 9.04 -11.19 -1.39
N PHE A 516 8.13 -11.19 -2.36
CA PHE A 516 7.47 -9.98 -2.81
C PHE A 516 6.83 -9.20 -1.66
N LYS A 517 5.94 -9.85 -0.91
CA LYS A 517 5.10 -9.18 0.07
C LYS A 517 5.90 -8.76 1.29
N PHE A 518 6.93 -9.50 1.70
CA PHE A 518 7.77 -9.15 2.85
C PHE A 518 8.91 -8.19 2.50
N TYR A 519 9.55 -8.30 1.32
CA TYR A 519 10.58 -7.34 0.89
C TYR A 519 9.97 -5.95 0.70
N HIS A 520 8.79 -5.86 0.08
CA HIS A 520 8.08 -4.59 -0.10
C HIS A 520 7.78 -3.90 1.24
N GLN A 521 7.43 -4.67 2.28
CA GLN A 521 7.21 -4.13 3.64
C GLN A 521 8.51 -3.79 4.37
N ALA A 522 9.56 -4.60 4.21
CA ALA A 522 10.85 -4.38 4.86
C ALA A 522 11.56 -3.13 4.34
N TRP A 523 11.37 -2.79 3.07
CA TRP A 523 12.05 -1.68 2.41
C TRP A 523 11.90 -0.34 3.15
N PRO A 524 10.68 0.20 3.38
CA PRO A 524 10.56 1.49 4.04
C PRO A 524 11.00 1.44 5.52
N LEU A 525 10.83 0.32 6.22
CA LEU A 525 11.27 0.21 7.61
C LEU A 525 12.80 0.29 7.72
N LEU A 526 13.51 -0.43 6.85
CA LEU A 526 14.97 -0.35 6.77
C LEU A 526 15.41 1.03 6.27
N GLY A 527 14.74 1.60 5.28
CA GLY A 527 15.05 2.92 4.73
C GLY A 527 14.96 4.04 5.77
N ILE A 528 13.88 4.05 6.57
CA ILE A 528 13.71 5.00 7.68
C ILE A 528 14.80 4.81 8.73
N ALA A 529 15.05 3.56 9.16
CA ALA A 529 16.08 3.26 10.15
C ALA A 529 17.48 3.68 9.66
N ALA A 530 17.82 3.38 8.40
CA ALA A 530 19.08 3.73 7.77
C ALA A 530 19.32 5.25 7.80
N VAL A 531 18.31 6.04 7.43
CA VAL A 531 18.38 7.51 7.46
C VAL A 531 18.54 8.05 8.88
N VAL A 532 17.80 7.50 9.85
CA VAL A 532 17.90 7.93 11.25
C VAL A 532 19.29 7.66 11.82
N PHE A 533 19.84 6.46 11.57
CA PHE A 533 21.19 6.12 12.02
C PHE A 533 22.27 6.91 11.29
N ALA A 534 22.08 7.20 9.99
CA ALA A 534 22.97 8.08 9.23
C ALA A 534 22.96 9.53 9.76
N ASP A 535 21.78 10.10 10.05
CA ASP A 535 21.67 11.43 10.68
C ASP A 535 22.35 11.45 12.05
N ARG A 536 22.21 10.37 12.82
CA ARG A 536 22.86 10.26 14.13
C ARG A 536 24.38 10.14 14.00
N ALA A 537 24.88 9.30 13.10
CA ALA A 537 26.31 9.20 12.79
C ALA A 537 26.92 10.53 12.35
N TRP A 538 26.17 11.27 11.51
CA TRP A 538 26.54 12.60 11.07
C TRP A 538 26.72 13.58 12.23
N ARG A 539 25.89 13.47 13.27
CA ARG A 539 25.96 14.28 14.48
C ARG A 539 27.03 13.83 15.47
N ALA A 540 27.35 12.54 15.52
CA ALA A 540 28.19 11.97 16.56
C ALA A 540 29.70 12.06 16.26
N THR A 541 30.12 12.17 15.00
CA THR A 541 31.53 12.04 14.60
C THR A 541 32.29 13.40 14.55
N ARG A 542 33.52 13.45 15.10
CA ARG A 542 34.39 14.65 15.12
C ARG A 542 35.35 14.78 13.92
N THR A 543 35.75 13.69 13.25
CA THR A 543 36.55 13.63 11.99
C THR A 543 36.54 12.19 11.39
N PRO A 544 36.78 11.95 10.07
CA PRO A 544 36.59 12.82 8.92
C PRO A 544 35.20 12.59 8.30
N ARG A 545 34.38 13.65 8.28
CA ARG A 545 33.07 13.71 7.60
C ARG A 545 33.10 13.25 6.15
N ARG A 546 34.28 13.20 5.51
CA ARG A 546 34.48 12.83 4.11
C ARG A 546 34.07 11.39 3.79
N SER A 547 34.37 10.40 4.62
CA SER A 547 34.03 9.00 4.32
C SER A 547 32.53 8.72 4.48
N LEU A 548 31.93 9.23 5.57
CA LEU A 548 30.47 9.18 5.76
C LEU A 548 29.75 9.97 4.65
N ALA A 549 30.19 11.20 4.36
CA ALA A 549 29.64 12.01 3.28
C ALA A 549 29.77 11.30 1.92
N PHE A 550 30.92 10.69 1.63
CA PHE A 550 31.16 9.96 0.39
C PHE A 550 30.17 8.80 0.24
N VAL A 551 29.99 7.97 1.28
CA VAL A 551 29.01 6.87 1.25
C VAL A 551 27.59 7.43 1.07
N LEU A 552 27.20 8.47 1.81
CA LEU A 552 25.87 9.03 1.72
C LEU A 552 25.59 9.69 0.35
N VAL A 553 26.57 10.38 -0.23
CA VAL A 553 26.48 11.00 -1.56
C VAL A 553 26.41 9.93 -2.64
N LEU A 554 27.28 8.91 -2.58
CA LEU A 554 27.26 7.81 -3.52
C LEU A 554 25.95 7.02 -3.45
N ALA A 555 25.48 6.73 -2.24
CA ALA A 555 24.20 6.07 -2.00
C ALA A 555 23.03 6.90 -2.53
N ALA A 556 23.02 8.21 -2.28
CA ALA A 556 21.98 9.11 -2.79
C ALA A 556 21.99 9.18 -4.32
N PHE A 557 23.19 9.28 -4.93
CA PHE A 557 23.36 9.27 -6.38
C PHE A 557 22.83 7.96 -7.00
N ALA A 558 23.28 6.81 -6.48
CA ALA A 558 22.81 5.50 -6.95
C ALA A 558 21.30 5.32 -6.76
N ALA A 559 20.75 5.72 -5.62
CA ALA A 559 19.32 5.61 -5.33
C ALA A 559 18.45 6.49 -6.24
N LEU A 560 18.98 7.59 -6.78
CA LEU A 560 18.26 8.51 -7.67
C LEU A 560 18.36 8.12 -9.16
N LEU A 561 19.41 7.40 -9.56
CA LEU A 561 19.70 7.17 -10.97
C LEU A 561 18.59 6.39 -11.69
N TYR A 562 18.08 5.32 -11.06
CA TYR A 562 16.95 4.56 -11.57
C TYR A 562 15.65 5.38 -11.61
N PRO A 563 15.17 5.98 -10.51
CA PRO A 563 13.95 6.78 -10.52
C PRO A 563 13.93 7.91 -11.55
N MET A 564 15.05 8.64 -11.68
CA MET A 564 15.15 9.73 -12.64
C MET A 564 15.10 9.21 -14.08
N THR A 565 15.83 8.14 -14.38
CA THR A 565 15.83 7.53 -15.71
C THR A 565 14.46 6.98 -16.08
N ALA A 566 13.81 6.25 -15.17
CA ALA A 566 12.47 5.72 -15.37
C ALA A 566 11.43 6.83 -15.56
N ALA A 567 11.47 7.89 -14.74
CA ALA A 567 10.56 9.03 -14.87
C ALA A 567 10.73 9.75 -16.22
N VAL A 568 11.97 10.03 -16.64
CA VAL A 568 12.26 10.66 -17.94
C VAL A 568 11.87 9.75 -19.10
N SER A 569 12.10 8.44 -18.99
CA SER A 569 11.63 7.45 -19.98
C SER A 569 10.13 7.58 -20.19
N ARG A 570 9.33 7.63 -19.12
CA ARG A 570 7.86 7.78 -19.21
C ARG A 570 7.45 9.12 -19.83
N LEU A 571 8.13 10.21 -19.49
CA LEU A 571 7.90 11.52 -20.10
C LEU A 571 8.22 11.53 -21.60
N ARG A 572 9.24 10.78 -22.04
CA ARG A 572 9.62 10.60 -23.45
C ARG A 572 8.69 9.64 -24.21
N GLN A 573 8.05 8.71 -23.51
CA GLN A 573 7.04 7.81 -24.07
C GLN A 573 5.68 8.49 -24.26
N ARG A 574 5.47 9.68 -23.69
CA ARG A 574 4.23 10.43 -23.81
C ARG A 574 3.78 10.52 -25.26
N ASP A 575 2.59 10.01 -25.50
CA ASP A 575 1.86 10.24 -26.72
C ASP A 575 0.76 11.28 -26.46
N GLY A 576 0.78 12.39 -27.19
CA GLY A 576 -0.19 13.49 -27.07
C GLY A 576 0.02 14.45 -25.89
N ALA A 577 -1.02 15.21 -25.55
CA ALA A 577 -1.00 16.19 -24.47
C ALA A 577 -1.06 15.52 -23.09
N PHE A 578 -0.49 16.17 -22.07
CA PHE A 578 -0.61 15.72 -20.68
C PHE A 578 -2.08 15.62 -20.27
N SER A 579 -2.46 14.48 -19.70
CA SER A 579 -3.82 14.22 -19.24
C SER A 579 -3.81 13.13 -18.18
N LEU A 580 -4.61 13.27 -17.12
CA LEU A 580 -4.85 12.19 -16.14
C LEU A 580 -6.04 11.31 -16.53
N ASP A 581 -6.80 11.72 -17.53
CA ASP A 581 -7.98 10.99 -18.01
C ASP A 581 -7.59 9.85 -18.95
N ALA A 582 -7.76 8.63 -18.47
CA ALA A 582 -7.44 7.41 -19.21
C ALA A 582 -8.28 7.24 -20.49
N ARG A 583 -9.46 7.88 -20.59
CA ARG A 583 -10.31 7.83 -21.80
C ARG A 583 -9.59 8.37 -23.03
N LYS A 584 -8.68 9.34 -22.88
CA LYS A 584 -7.91 9.87 -24.01
C LYS A 584 -6.91 8.86 -24.58
N ALA A 585 -6.33 8.02 -23.72
CA ALA A 585 -5.47 6.93 -24.18
C ALA A 585 -6.32 5.84 -24.85
N LEU A 586 -7.40 5.42 -24.19
CA LEU A 586 -8.32 4.41 -24.73
C LEU A 586 -8.92 4.84 -26.07
N GLY A 587 -9.41 6.08 -26.21
CA GLY A 587 -10.06 6.55 -27.43
C GLY A 587 -9.13 6.64 -28.65
N ARG A 588 -7.82 6.80 -28.44
CA ARG A 588 -6.83 6.75 -29.53
C ARG A 588 -6.56 5.32 -30.00
N ARG A 589 -6.52 4.39 -29.06
CA ARG A 589 -6.17 3.00 -29.32
C ARG A 589 -7.36 2.16 -29.78
N ASN A 590 -8.51 2.37 -29.14
CA ASN A 590 -9.76 1.65 -29.39
C ASN A 590 -10.98 2.57 -29.19
N PRO A 591 -11.32 3.42 -30.18
CA PRO A 591 -12.46 4.33 -30.10
C PRO A 591 -13.81 3.61 -30.03
N GLY A 592 -13.91 2.40 -30.59
CA GLY A 592 -15.13 1.58 -30.55
C GLY A 592 -15.51 1.19 -29.13
N ASP A 593 -14.55 0.66 -28.38
CA ASP A 593 -14.75 0.27 -26.98
C ASP A 593 -14.99 1.48 -26.09
N LEU A 594 -14.27 2.60 -26.28
CA LEU A 594 -14.51 3.82 -25.50
C LEU A 594 -15.98 4.25 -25.59
N GLN A 595 -16.51 4.35 -26.82
CA GLN A 595 -17.89 4.76 -27.03
C GLN A 595 -18.91 3.76 -26.46
N ALA A 596 -18.60 2.46 -26.50
CA ALA A 596 -19.45 1.44 -25.88
C ALA A 596 -19.44 1.53 -24.35
N ILE A 597 -18.28 1.75 -23.76
CA ILE A 597 -18.09 1.95 -22.31
C ILE A 597 -18.84 3.19 -21.84
N GLU A 598 -18.70 4.33 -22.52
CA GLU A 598 -19.40 5.57 -22.17
C GLU A 598 -20.92 5.40 -22.23
N TRP A 599 -21.41 4.74 -23.30
CA TRP A 599 -22.83 4.44 -23.43
C TRP A 599 -23.34 3.57 -22.26
N LEU A 600 -22.60 2.54 -21.85
CA LEU A 600 -22.99 1.66 -20.73
C LEU A 600 -22.97 2.41 -19.40
N VAL A 601 -21.97 3.26 -19.16
CA VAL A 601 -21.91 4.07 -17.94
C VAL A 601 -23.13 4.98 -17.80
N GLU A 602 -23.60 5.54 -18.91
CA GLU A 602 -24.75 6.46 -18.94
C GLU A 602 -26.12 5.74 -18.92
N ASN A 603 -26.23 4.57 -19.55
CA ASN A 603 -27.54 3.95 -19.83
C ASN A 603 -27.81 2.65 -19.06
N ALA A 604 -26.78 1.94 -18.59
CA ALA A 604 -26.98 0.66 -17.90
C ALA A 604 -27.46 0.89 -16.46
N ARG A 605 -28.49 0.15 -16.05
CA ARG A 605 -29.06 0.23 -14.70
C ARG A 605 -28.17 -0.48 -13.67
N SER A 606 -28.41 -0.21 -12.39
CA SER A 606 -27.83 -1.04 -11.32
C SER A 606 -28.30 -2.49 -11.48
N GLY A 607 -27.42 -3.45 -11.23
CA GLY A 607 -27.71 -4.88 -11.41
C GLY A 607 -27.68 -5.39 -12.86
N SER A 608 -27.37 -4.55 -13.85
CA SER A 608 -27.09 -5.01 -15.21
C SER A 608 -25.92 -6.01 -15.25
N VAL A 609 -25.99 -6.93 -16.21
CA VAL A 609 -24.94 -7.90 -16.53
C VAL A 609 -24.62 -7.79 -18.02
N VAL A 610 -23.33 -7.81 -18.36
CA VAL A 610 -22.84 -7.83 -19.74
C VAL A 610 -22.38 -9.24 -20.13
N MET A 611 -22.56 -9.60 -21.40
CA MET A 611 -21.85 -10.70 -22.05
C MET A 611 -20.76 -10.07 -22.91
N GLU A 612 -19.50 -10.39 -22.61
CA GLU A 612 -18.31 -9.98 -23.37
C GLU A 612 -17.33 -11.16 -23.47
N ALA A 613 -16.30 -11.02 -24.32
CA ALA A 613 -15.29 -12.05 -24.48
C ALA A 613 -14.49 -12.30 -23.20
N THR A 614 -14.21 -13.59 -22.93
CA THR A 614 -13.38 -14.08 -21.82
C THR A 614 -12.03 -14.60 -22.33
N GLY A 615 -10.98 -14.51 -21.51
CA GLY A 615 -9.65 -14.99 -21.88
C GLY A 615 -8.62 -14.98 -20.74
N ASN A 616 -7.35 -15.09 -21.13
CA ASN A 616 -6.23 -15.24 -20.21
C ASN A 616 -5.88 -13.93 -19.48
N PRO A 617 -5.24 -14.01 -18.30
CA PRO A 617 -4.75 -12.82 -17.61
C PRO A 617 -3.77 -11.97 -18.41
N TYR A 618 -3.64 -10.71 -18.01
CA TYR A 618 -2.71 -9.74 -18.61
C TYR A 618 -3.00 -9.42 -20.08
N THR A 619 -4.24 -9.65 -20.52
CA THR A 619 -4.75 -9.32 -21.85
C THR A 619 -5.87 -8.26 -21.75
N GLU A 620 -6.48 -7.87 -22.87
CA GLU A 620 -7.61 -6.94 -22.87
C GLU A 620 -8.99 -7.62 -22.77
N PHE A 621 -9.05 -8.93 -22.53
CA PHE A 621 -10.32 -9.59 -22.20
C PHE A 621 -10.89 -9.02 -20.91
N ALA A 622 -12.22 -9.02 -20.78
CA ALA A 622 -12.95 -8.34 -19.70
C ALA A 622 -12.86 -6.80 -19.68
N ARG A 623 -12.47 -6.15 -20.80
CA ARG A 623 -12.34 -4.68 -20.87
C ARG A 623 -13.63 -3.93 -20.51
N ILE A 624 -14.80 -4.42 -20.90
CA ILE A 624 -16.06 -3.69 -20.69
C ILE A 624 -16.42 -3.71 -19.21
N SER A 625 -16.42 -4.88 -18.58
CA SER A 625 -16.65 -5.02 -17.14
C SER A 625 -15.59 -4.29 -16.31
N SER A 626 -14.31 -4.35 -16.69
CA SER A 626 -13.24 -3.62 -16.02
C SER A 626 -13.44 -2.10 -16.03
N HIS A 627 -13.85 -1.53 -17.17
CA HIS A 627 -14.00 -0.08 -17.32
C HIS A 627 -15.36 0.46 -16.80
N THR A 628 -16.39 -0.38 -16.69
CA THR A 628 -17.74 0.03 -16.29
C THR A 628 -18.13 -0.39 -14.88
N GLY A 629 -17.48 -1.42 -14.32
CA GLY A 629 -17.87 -2.06 -13.07
C GLY A 629 -19.16 -2.88 -13.18
N ILE A 630 -19.68 -3.09 -14.39
CA ILE A 630 -20.83 -3.95 -14.66
C ILE A 630 -20.33 -5.39 -14.74
N SER A 631 -20.98 -6.31 -14.02
CA SER A 631 -20.56 -7.71 -14.00
C SER A 631 -20.67 -8.36 -15.39
N THR A 632 -19.65 -9.12 -15.78
CA THR A 632 -19.70 -10.06 -16.89
C THR A 632 -19.92 -11.49 -16.40
N VAL A 633 -20.31 -12.39 -17.30
CA VAL A 633 -20.43 -13.84 -17.01
C VAL A 633 -19.10 -14.40 -16.50
N MET A 634 -17.99 -14.03 -17.17
CA MET A 634 -16.63 -14.45 -16.84
C MET A 634 -15.61 -13.46 -17.39
N GLY A 635 -14.76 -12.90 -16.51
CA GLY A 635 -13.58 -12.11 -16.86
C GLY A 635 -12.32 -12.97 -16.99
N TRP A 636 -11.24 -12.65 -16.27
CA TRP A 636 -10.04 -13.49 -16.27
C TRP A 636 -10.23 -14.77 -15.44
N ALA A 637 -10.48 -15.89 -16.12
CA ALA A 637 -10.77 -17.18 -15.51
C ALA A 637 -9.67 -17.66 -14.53
N ASN A 638 -8.40 -17.49 -14.89
CA ASN A 638 -7.29 -17.93 -14.02
C ASN A 638 -7.30 -17.20 -12.66
N HIS A 639 -7.50 -15.87 -12.65
CA HIS A 639 -7.56 -15.06 -11.43
C HIS A 639 -8.73 -15.45 -10.54
N GLU A 640 -9.95 -15.54 -11.10
CA GLU A 640 -11.13 -16.00 -10.35
C GLU A 640 -10.94 -17.42 -9.80
N GLY A 641 -10.33 -18.30 -10.59
CA GLY A 641 -10.01 -19.67 -10.20
C GLY A 641 -9.06 -19.73 -9.01
N LEU A 642 -7.97 -18.95 -9.05
CA LEU A 642 -6.98 -18.84 -7.96
C LEU A 642 -7.62 -18.30 -6.69
N TRP A 643 -8.42 -17.24 -6.79
CA TRP A 643 -9.00 -16.61 -5.62
C TRP A 643 -10.05 -17.48 -4.95
N ARG A 644 -10.96 -18.05 -5.74
CA ARG A 644 -12.13 -18.78 -5.22
C ARG A 644 -11.84 -20.24 -4.93
N SER A 645 -10.70 -20.77 -5.38
CA SER A 645 -10.40 -22.21 -5.32
C SER A 645 -11.50 -23.08 -5.95
N ASN A 646 -12.15 -22.58 -7.01
CA ASN A 646 -13.28 -23.25 -7.68
C ASN A 646 -13.10 -23.26 -9.21
N LEU A 647 -12.11 -24.03 -9.66
CA LEU A 647 -11.83 -24.20 -11.09
C LEU A 647 -13.02 -24.74 -11.90
N PRO A 648 -13.86 -25.69 -11.39
CA PRO A 648 -15.00 -26.20 -12.16
C PRO A 648 -16.06 -25.14 -12.51
N GLU A 649 -16.44 -24.27 -11.56
CA GLU A 649 -17.42 -23.20 -11.85
C GLU A 649 -16.86 -22.19 -12.86
N VAL A 650 -15.59 -21.82 -12.70
CA VAL A 650 -14.88 -20.90 -13.59
C VAL A 650 -14.77 -21.47 -15.02
N ALA A 651 -14.45 -22.77 -15.15
CA ALA A 651 -14.40 -23.45 -16.43
C ALA A 651 -15.78 -23.48 -17.10
N THR A 652 -16.83 -23.83 -16.34
CA THR A 652 -18.21 -23.86 -16.84
C THR A 652 -18.65 -22.51 -17.40
N ARG A 653 -18.39 -21.41 -16.67
CA ARG A 653 -18.73 -20.06 -17.12
C ARG A 653 -17.93 -19.64 -18.36
N SER A 654 -16.64 -19.98 -18.41
CA SER A 654 -15.80 -19.71 -19.58
C SER A 654 -16.32 -20.44 -20.82
N ASP A 655 -16.73 -21.70 -20.66
CA ASP A 655 -17.31 -22.49 -21.73
C ASP A 655 -18.70 -21.99 -22.15
N ASP A 656 -19.53 -21.51 -21.22
CA ASP A 656 -20.81 -20.90 -21.54
C ASP A 656 -20.63 -19.62 -22.37
N VAL A 657 -19.64 -18.76 -22.06
CA VAL A 657 -19.31 -17.59 -22.91
C VAL A 657 -18.93 -18.05 -24.32
N ARG A 658 -18.04 -19.06 -24.43
CA ARG A 658 -17.62 -19.61 -25.73
C ARG A 658 -18.80 -20.19 -26.51
N ARG A 659 -19.67 -20.96 -25.85
CA ARG A 659 -20.86 -21.57 -26.45
C ARG A 659 -21.82 -20.51 -26.96
N PHE A 660 -22.06 -19.45 -26.18
CA PHE A 660 -22.91 -18.34 -26.60
C PHE A 660 -22.40 -17.68 -27.88
N TYR A 661 -21.15 -17.24 -27.92
CA TYR A 661 -20.59 -16.56 -29.10
C TYR A 661 -20.36 -17.48 -30.30
N SER A 662 -20.38 -18.79 -30.11
CA SER A 662 -20.24 -19.78 -31.20
C SER A 662 -21.58 -20.39 -31.63
N ALA A 663 -22.68 -20.08 -30.94
CA ALA A 663 -23.98 -20.69 -31.17
C ALA A 663 -24.52 -20.38 -32.57
N SER A 664 -25.10 -21.40 -33.20
CA SER A 664 -25.96 -21.27 -34.38
C SER A 664 -27.45 -21.29 -34.02
N ASP A 665 -27.81 -21.96 -32.92
CA ASP A 665 -29.17 -22.05 -32.40
C ASP A 665 -29.48 -20.89 -31.43
N PRO A 666 -30.47 -20.01 -31.75
CA PRO A 666 -30.90 -18.95 -30.85
C PRO A 666 -31.43 -19.46 -29.51
N ALA A 667 -32.06 -20.64 -29.44
CA ALA A 667 -32.65 -21.15 -28.20
C ALA A 667 -31.58 -21.50 -27.17
N ALA A 668 -30.54 -22.22 -27.57
CA ALA A 668 -29.36 -22.51 -26.73
C ALA A 668 -28.65 -21.22 -26.27
N ALA A 669 -28.48 -20.24 -27.16
CA ALA A 669 -27.89 -18.95 -26.80
C ALA A 669 -28.74 -18.20 -25.77
N ARG A 670 -30.07 -18.25 -25.91
CA ARG A 670 -31.01 -17.61 -24.98
C ARG A 670 -30.95 -18.22 -23.58
N GLU A 671 -30.82 -19.54 -23.47
CA GLU A 671 -30.72 -20.23 -22.17
C GLU A 671 -29.52 -19.72 -21.35
N ILE A 672 -28.37 -19.52 -22.00
CA ILE A 672 -27.15 -19.00 -21.36
C ILE A 672 -27.37 -17.57 -20.86
N LEU A 673 -27.99 -16.71 -21.68
CA LEU A 673 -28.27 -15.33 -21.27
C LEU A 673 -29.22 -15.27 -20.07
N ASP A 674 -30.27 -16.11 -20.06
CA ASP A 674 -31.23 -16.16 -18.97
C ASP A 674 -30.57 -16.71 -17.67
N ARG A 675 -29.71 -17.73 -17.78
CA ARG A 675 -28.97 -18.33 -16.64
C ARG A 675 -28.17 -17.30 -15.86
N TYR A 676 -27.47 -16.40 -16.56
CA TYR A 676 -26.64 -15.36 -15.93
C TYR A 676 -27.34 -14.00 -15.84
N ARG A 677 -28.62 -13.91 -16.22
CA ARG A 677 -29.41 -12.68 -16.24
C ARG A 677 -28.75 -11.56 -17.05
N VAL A 678 -28.17 -11.91 -18.20
CA VAL A 678 -27.50 -10.96 -19.08
C VAL A 678 -28.50 -9.92 -19.60
N THR A 679 -28.13 -8.65 -19.48
CA THR A 679 -28.93 -7.51 -19.95
C THR A 679 -28.39 -6.92 -21.25
N TYR A 680 -27.08 -6.99 -21.45
CA TYR A 680 -26.41 -6.45 -22.64
C TYR A 680 -25.40 -7.45 -23.20
N VAL A 681 -25.34 -7.56 -24.52
CA VAL A 681 -24.35 -8.37 -25.25
C VAL A 681 -23.45 -7.44 -26.03
N ILE A 682 -22.14 -7.65 -25.90
CA ILE A 682 -21.11 -6.88 -26.60
C ILE A 682 -20.66 -7.66 -27.81
N VAL A 683 -20.50 -6.98 -28.95
CA VAL A 683 -19.88 -7.55 -30.16
C VAL A 683 -18.89 -6.53 -30.73
N GLY A 684 -17.63 -6.62 -30.31
CA GLY A 684 -16.51 -5.83 -30.83
C GLY A 684 -15.39 -6.70 -31.40
N ASP A 685 -14.19 -6.14 -31.49
CA ASP A 685 -13.05 -6.78 -32.15
C ASP A 685 -12.61 -8.07 -31.44
N LEU A 686 -12.55 -8.08 -30.10
CA LEU A 686 -12.18 -9.28 -29.35
C LEU A 686 -13.20 -10.41 -29.53
N GLU A 687 -14.49 -10.09 -29.51
CA GLU A 687 -15.53 -11.09 -29.74
C GLU A 687 -15.45 -11.68 -31.16
N ARG A 688 -15.28 -10.83 -32.18
CA ARG A 688 -15.22 -11.23 -33.60
C ARG A 688 -13.97 -12.03 -33.94
N THR A 689 -12.83 -11.68 -33.36
CA THR A 689 -11.55 -12.36 -33.62
C THR A 689 -11.42 -13.66 -32.82
N THR A 690 -12.03 -13.74 -31.64
CA THR A 690 -11.93 -14.92 -30.77
C THR A 690 -12.95 -16.01 -31.13
N TYR A 691 -14.17 -15.63 -31.54
CA TYR A 691 -15.26 -16.58 -31.77
C TYR A 691 -15.83 -16.46 -33.19
N SER A 692 -15.78 -17.57 -33.96
CA SER A 692 -16.23 -17.61 -35.35
C SER A 692 -17.71 -17.27 -35.55
N GLY A 693 -18.55 -17.47 -34.53
CA GLY A 693 -19.99 -17.19 -34.56
C GLY A 693 -20.37 -15.76 -34.12
N ALA A 694 -19.44 -14.95 -33.60
CA ALA A 694 -19.79 -13.70 -32.93
C ALA A 694 -20.53 -12.70 -33.83
N ALA A 695 -20.21 -12.67 -35.12
CA ALA A 695 -20.92 -11.82 -36.08
C ALA A 695 -22.40 -12.20 -36.27
N ARG A 696 -22.75 -13.49 -36.13
CA ARG A 696 -24.12 -14.00 -36.26
C ARG A 696 -24.98 -13.71 -35.04
N VAL A 697 -24.38 -13.54 -33.86
CA VAL A 697 -25.10 -13.25 -32.61
C VAL A 697 -26.01 -12.04 -32.77
N ALA A 698 -25.57 -11.02 -33.52
CA ALA A 698 -26.37 -9.83 -33.83
C ALA A 698 -27.73 -10.10 -34.50
N ALA A 699 -27.91 -11.26 -35.13
CA ALA A 699 -29.14 -11.65 -35.83
C ALA A 699 -30.14 -12.41 -34.93
N PHE A 700 -29.80 -12.70 -33.66
CA PHE A 700 -30.72 -13.40 -32.78
C PHE A 700 -31.98 -12.56 -32.46
N PRO A 701 -33.19 -13.16 -32.53
CA PRO A 701 -34.46 -12.41 -32.51
C PRO A 701 -34.77 -11.72 -31.17
N PHE A 702 -34.10 -12.13 -30.09
CA PHE A 702 -34.24 -11.56 -28.75
C PHE A 702 -33.20 -10.47 -28.44
N LEU A 703 -32.32 -10.13 -29.39
CA LEU A 703 -31.35 -9.05 -29.25
C LEU A 703 -31.81 -7.82 -30.02
N GLU A 704 -31.82 -6.68 -29.35
CA GLU A 704 -32.15 -5.38 -29.94
C GLU A 704 -30.91 -4.50 -29.95
N SER A 705 -30.55 -3.94 -31.11
CA SER A 705 -29.40 -3.04 -31.21
C SER A 705 -29.64 -1.80 -30.35
N ALA A 706 -28.85 -1.65 -29.29
CA ALA A 706 -28.89 -0.48 -28.41
C ALA A 706 -27.86 0.58 -28.86
N ARG A 707 -26.74 0.12 -29.43
CA ARG A 707 -25.72 0.97 -30.05
C ARG A 707 -25.02 0.22 -31.18
N ALA A 708 -24.99 0.84 -32.36
CA ALA A 708 -24.19 0.37 -33.51
C ALA A 708 -22.76 0.95 -33.47
N GLY A 709 -21.84 0.32 -34.21
CA GLY A 709 -20.45 0.77 -34.35
C GLY A 709 -19.47 -0.41 -34.37
N ALA A 710 -18.16 -0.10 -34.31
CA ALA A 710 -17.11 -1.11 -34.27
C ALA A 710 -17.29 -2.10 -33.09
N THR A 711 -17.54 -1.56 -31.90
CA THR A 711 -18.02 -2.32 -30.73
C THR A 711 -19.52 -2.07 -30.56
N ALA A 712 -20.35 -3.02 -30.99
CA ALA A 712 -21.81 -2.90 -30.90
C ALA A 712 -22.34 -3.40 -29.55
N ILE A 713 -23.46 -2.82 -29.11
CA ILE A 713 -24.17 -3.21 -27.88
C ILE A 713 -25.59 -3.64 -28.25
N TYR A 714 -25.97 -4.83 -27.82
CA TYR A 714 -27.31 -5.35 -27.96
C TYR A 714 -27.98 -5.52 -26.60
N LYS A 715 -29.22 -5.06 -26.46
CA LYS A 715 -30.03 -5.27 -25.26
C LYS A 715 -30.81 -6.59 -25.40
N VAL A 716 -30.82 -7.38 -24.33
CA VAL A 716 -31.59 -8.62 -24.28
C VAL A 716 -33.06 -8.32 -23.96
N ARG A 717 -33.97 -8.75 -24.82
CA ARG A 717 -35.42 -8.59 -24.60
C ARG A 717 -35.91 -9.54 -23.50
N PRO A 718 -36.86 -9.12 -22.64
CA PRO A 718 -37.53 -10.03 -21.72
C PRO A 718 -38.15 -11.21 -22.47
N ARG A 719 -38.30 -12.37 -21.81
CA ARG A 719 -39.19 -13.41 -22.36
C ARG A 719 -40.62 -12.85 -22.33
N THR A 720 -41.23 -12.78 -23.50
CA THR A 720 -42.67 -12.51 -23.65
C THR A 720 -43.49 -13.70 -23.20
#